data_AF-A0A9R0HXF2-F1
#
_entry.id   AF-A0A9R0HXF2-F1
#
_cell.length_a   1.000
_cell.length_b   1.000
_cell.length_c   1.000
_cell.angle_alpha   90.00
_cell.angle_beta   90.00
_cell.angle_gamma   90.00
#
_symmetry.space_group_name_H-M   'P 1'
#
loop_
_entity.id
_entity.type
_entity.pdbx_description
1 polymer ?
#
loop_
_entity_poly.entity_id
_entity_poly.type
_entity_poly.pdbx_seq_one_letter_code
_entity_poly.pdbx_strand_id
1 'polypeptide(L)'
;MAKSKSQGRQLGKQRRIQEGKEIELLKKWLEFGKPASGSNPLSLPPLPRDSPVGKLGVDTFSRYCGVELFKQIPLSKKTKDGLRDSNFTHMTDVQRASLPHSLCGRDILGAAQTGSGKTLAFIIPVLEKLYTEKWGSEFGVGCIIISPTRELASQIFVVLKLVGRHHGFSAGLLIGGRKDVDEEKEHVNDLNILICTPGRLLQHMDETPNFECSQLQMLVLDEADKILDLGFKKDVNAIVSQLPKKRQTLLFSATQKKSSVQDLARLSLRDPEYLSVHAEAITATPSGLQQTAIVVPLHQKLDLLWSFIKSHLNSKILVFLTSCKQVKFVYEAFKKLRPGIPLKCLHGKMNQKRRLGTYSKFSEKRVVLFSTDVSSRGLDFDKSVDWVVQMDCPSDVATYIHRVGRTARHTAGGKAILFVEPSEIKMLEKLKEEKIPIIAKPLQIINKEKLQSVSPLLASILVKYPDMQQLAQRAFITYLKAVCKEKDKEVFDVMKLGIDEFSASIGLPLTPKVRFLNQKIAGKSSSKLSQTVEIDNSAAENLLETPKAESSESDEDESDNDLLGKEISSAITEIDTVVPGTRVLKKKKLKINIHRPVGTRVLFDEEGNTLPPLASIADTNGTNDSSAIDVDKVQERYKKMREVLKQEDKVDKIHARELRKEKRLKQKMKLKRERTEEDVSESDHEKANKKSKLYFDSENDMDMGTKDRKKVDINTNKISLAEQEDLALKLLGSINS
;
A
#
# COMPACT_ATOMS: atom_id res chain seq x y z
N MET A 1 -48.18 -0.06 32.57
CA MET A 1 -47.46 0.65 31.49
C MET A 1 -47.37 2.17 31.66
N ALA A 2 -48.39 2.90 32.15
CA ALA A 2 -48.29 4.37 32.29
C ALA A 2 -47.18 4.85 33.25
N LYS A 3 -47.02 4.20 34.43
CA LYS A 3 -45.99 4.57 35.43
C LYS A 3 -44.54 4.39 34.95
N SER A 4 -44.24 3.41 34.08
CA SER A 4 -42.88 3.26 33.54
C SER A 4 -42.56 4.33 32.47
N LYS A 5 -43.56 4.73 31.66
CA LYS A 5 -43.42 5.87 30.73
C LYS A 5 -43.23 7.21 31.46
N SER A 6 -43.84 7.43 32.63
CA SER A 6 -43.62 8.66 33.41
C SER A 6 -42.24 8.69 34.09
N GLN A 7 -41.79 7.57 34.67
CA GLN A 7 -40.44 7.45 35.23
C GLN A 7 -39.35 7.65 34.16
N GLY A 8 -39.50 7.06 32.98
CA GLY A 8 -38.58 7.27 31.85
C GLY A 8 -38.50 8.74 31.41
N ARG A 9 -39.63 9.45 31.37
CA ARG A 9 -39.67 10.90 31.08
C ARG A 9 -38.98 11.74 32.16
N GLN A 10 -39.15 11.41 33.44
CA GLN A 10 -38.46 12.10 34.55
C GLN A 10 -36.94 11.88 34.49
N LEU A 11 -36.49 10.64 34.29
CA LEU A 11 -35.07 10.31 34.13
C LEU A 11 -34.45 11.03 32.92
N GLY A 12 -35.14 11.10 31.78
CA GLY A 12 -34.70 11.86 30.61
C GLY A 12 -34.58 13.37 30.87
N LYS A 13 -35.53 13.96 31.60
CA LYS A 13 -35.48 15.38 31.99
C LYS A 13 -34.32 15.66 32.95
N GLN A 14 -34.07 14.77 33.90
CA GLN A 14 -32.96 14.89 34.85
C GLN A 14 -31.59 14.77 34.18
N ARG A 15 -31.43 13.85 33.22
CA ARG A 15 -30.23 13.75 32.37
C ARG A 15 -29.96 15.05 31.60
N ARG A 16 -30.96 15.60 30.90
CA ARG A 16 -30.82 16.87 30.16
C ARG A 16 -30.41 18.05 31.05
N ILE A 17 -30.89 18.10 32.29
CA ILE A 17 -30.47 19.11 33.27
C ILE A 17 -29.00 18.91 33.70
N GLN A 18 -28.57 17.66 33.88
CA GLN A 18 -27.20 17.33 34.23
C GLN A 18 -26.22 17.65 33.09
N GLU A 19 -26.56 17.28 31.85
CA GLU A 19 -25.80 17.62 30.64
C GLU A 19 -25.70 19.15 30.46
N GLY A 20 -26.80 19.88 30.70
CA GLY A 20 -26.79 21.35 30.67
C GLY A 20 -25.81 21.99 31.67
N LYS A 21 -25.76 21.47 32.91
CA LYS A 21 -24.81 21.91 33.95
C LYS A 21 -23.36 21.56 33.61
N GLU A 22 -23.13 20.38 33.03
CA GLU A 22 -21.80 19.97 32.57
C GLU A 22 -21.29 20.89 31.46
N ILE A 23 -22.10 21.18 30.45
CA ILE A 23 -21.75 22.09 29.35
C ILE A 23 -21.40 23.50 29.87
N GLU A 24 -22.14 24.02 30.85
CA GLU A 24 -21.83 25.32 31.46
C GLU A 24 -20.48 25.31 32.20
N LEU A 25 -20.19 24.23 32.95
CA LEU A 25 -18.91 24.05 33.64
C LEU A 25 -17.74 23.95 32.65
N LEU A 26 -17.91 23.20 31.56
CA LEU A 26 -16.90 23.08 30.50
C LEU A 26 -16.63 24.42 29.82
N LYS A 27 -17.66 25.21 29.50
CA LYS A 27 -17.51 26.57 28.94
C LYS A 27 -16.73 27.49 29.90
N LYS A 28 -17.07 27.48 31.20
CA LYS A 28 -16.36 28.27 32.23
C LYS A 28 -14.90 27.84 32.39
N TRP A 29 -14.62 26.53 32.35
CA TRP A 29 -13.25 26.01 32.43
C TRP A 29 -12.42 26.36 31.18
N LEU A 30 -12.99 26.23 29.98
CA LEU A 30 -12.34 26.64 28.73
C LEU A 30 -12.01 28.13 28.71
N GLU A 31 -12.92 29.01 29.14
CA GLU A 31 -12.64 30.44 29.16
C GLU A 31 -11.57 30.81 30.20
N PHE A 32 -11.56 30.17 31.38
CA PHE A 32 -10.55 30.39 32.43
C PHE A 32 -9.12 30.02 31.97
N GLY A 33 -8.96 28.93 31.23
CA GLY A 33 -7.65 28.42 30.79
C GLY A 33 -7.26 28.76 29.35
N LYS A 34 -8.01 29.67 28.70
CA LYS A 34 -7.93 29.99 27.27
C LYS A 34 -6.52 30.42 26.84
N PRO A 35 -5.84 29.70 25.92
CA PRO A 35 -4.52 30.12 25.45
C PRO A 35 -4.60 31.43 24.66
N ALA A 36 -3.55 32.26 24.73
CA ALA A 36 -3.43 33.44 23.87
C ALA A 36 -3.33 33.02 22.38
N SER A 37 -3.70 33.91 21.45
CA SER A 37 -3.51 33.65 20.01
C SER A 37 -2.02 33.53 19.69
N GLY A 38 -1.63 32.58 18.84
CA GLY A 38 -0.23 32.29 18.49
C GLY A 38 0.62 31.70 19.63
N SER A 39 0.06 31.47 20.82
CA SER A 39 0.82 30.85 21.91
C SER A 39 1.04 29.35 21.69
N ASN A 40 2.20 28.82 22.06
CA ASN A 40 2.49 27.39 21.99
C ASN A 40 2.17 26.71 23.33
N PRO A 41 1.14 25.84 23.43
CA PRO A 41 0.78 25.19 24.70
C PRO A 41 1.86 24.24 25.23
N LEU A 42 2.80 23.80 24.40
CA LEU A 42 3.92 22.92 24.79
C LEU A 42 5.03 23.65 25.55
N SER A 43 5.06 24.99 25.53
CA SER A 43 6.04 25.78 26.30
C SER A 43 5.80 25.73 27.81
N LEU A 44 4.59 25.37 28.24
CA LEU A 44 4.23 25.23 29.64
C LEU A 44 4.61 23.84 30.16
N PRO A 45 5.26 23.73 31.34
CA PRO A 45 5.61 22.43 31.91
C PRO A 45 4.35 21.59 32.19
N PRO A 46 4.40 20.26 32.12
CA PRO A 46 3.25 19.40 32.41
C PRO A 46 2.77 19.57 33.86
N LEU A 47 1.49 19.37 34.10
CA LEU A 47 0.96 19.29 35.47
C LEU A 47 1.32 17.93 36.09
N PRO A 48 1.66 17.89 37.40
CA PRO A 48 1.76 16.63 38.14
C PRO A 48 0.54 15.73 37.95
N ARG A 49 0.76 14.41 37.95
CA ARG A 49 -0.28 13.41 37.63
C ARG A 49 -1.46 13.44 38.58
N ASP A 50 -1.23 13.88 39.82
CA ASP A 50 -2.20 13.89 40.92
C ASP A 50 -2.69 15.31 41.27
N SER A 51 -2.33 16.33 40.46
CA SER A 51 -2.92 17.66 40.60
C SER A 51 -4.44 17.60 40.47
N PRO A 52 -5.19 18.35 41.30
CA PRO A 52 -6.65 18.41 41.21
C PRO A 52 -7.07 19.00 39.86
N VAL A 53 -8.15 18.45 39.29
CA VAL A 53 -8.60 18.70 37.91
C VAL A 53 -10.01 19.27 37.89
N GLY A 54 -10.24 20.26 37.05
CA GLY A 54 -11.55 20.91 36.89
C GLY A 54 -11.68 22.08 37.85
N LYS A 55 -12.80 22.14 38.59
CA LYS A 55 -13.12 23.24 39.50
C LYS A 55 -12.37 23.09 40.82
N LEU A 56 -11.54 24.09 41.17
CA LEU A 56 -10.68 24.11 42.36
C LEU A 56 -11.24 24.99 43.48
N GLY A 57 -11.94 26.06 43.12
CA GLY A 57 -12.55 27.03 44.04
C GLY A 57 -13.91 27.49 43.54
N VAL A 58 -14.44 28.60 44.07
CA VAL A 58 -15.76 29.11 43.66
C VAL A 58 -15.81 29.47 42.17
N ASP A 59 -14.75 30.09 41.63
CA ASP A 59 -14.60 30.40 40.19
C ASP A 59 -13.19 30.09 39.63
N THR A 60 -12.38 29.33 40.37
CA THR A 60 -11.02 28.95 39.95
C THR A 60 -11.00 27.54 39.34
N PHE A 61 -10.29 27.36 38.22
CA PHE A 61 -10.13 26.06 37.56
C PHE A 61 -8.66 25.66 37.42
N SER A 62 -8.39 24.37 37.20
CA SER A 62 -7.06 23.87 36.86
C SER A 62 -6.66 24.28 35.43
N ARG A 63 -5.42 24.73 35.20
CA ARG A 63 -4.93 24.94 33.81
C ARG A 63 -4.98 23.64 33.01
N TYR A 64 -5.27 23.74 31.71
CA TYR A 64 -5.26 22.58 30.79
C TYR A 64 -4.22 22.69 29.66
N CYS A 65 -3.58 23.85 29.48
CA CYS A 65 -2.45 24.00 28.56
C CYS A 65 -1.19 23.31 29.12
N GLY A 66 -0.46 22.60 28.25
CA GLY A 66 0.76 21.85 28.57
C GLY A 66 0.55 20.48 29.23
N VAL A 67 -0.69 20.10 29.59
CA VAL A 67 -0.97 18.82 30.28
C VAL A 67 -0.73 17.60 29.39
N GLU A 68 -0.56 16.43 30.00
CA GLU A 68 -0.23 15.18 29.27
C GLU A 68 -1.39 14.18 29.24
N LEU A 69 -2.34 14.24 30.18
CA LEU A 69 -3.39 13.24 30.31
C LEU A 69 -4.73 13.75 29.80
N PHE A 70 -5.47 12.93 29.05
CA PHE A 70 -6.85 13.25 28.62
C PHE A 70 -7.80 13.50 29.81
N LYS A 71 -7.48 12.98 31.01
CA LYS A 71 -8.27 13.28 32.22
C LYS A 71 -8.23 14.77 32.60
N GLN A 72 -7.09 15.45 32.34
CA GLN A 72 -6.76 16.81 32.80
C GLN A 72 -7.32 17.94 31.92
N ILE A 73 -7.85 17.63 30.74
CA ILE A 73 -8.39 18.63 29.78
C ILE A 73 -9.93 18.77 29.93
N PRO A 74 -10.54 19.95 29.68
CA PRO A 74 -11.99 20.16 29.69
C PRO A 74 -12.69 19.42 28.54
N LEU A 75 -13.03 18.15 28.78
CA LEU A 75 -13.87 17.32 27.91
C LEU A 75 -15.08 16.81 28.70
N SER A 76 -16.18 16.60 28.00
CA SER A 76 -17.36 15.90 28.48
C SER A 76 -17.03 14.53 29.04
N LYS A 77 -17.81 14.11 30.05
CA LYS A 77 -17.72 12.79 30.65
C LYS A 77 -17.87 11.69 29.59
N LYS A 78 -18.77 11.86 28.61
CA LYS A 78 -18.99 10.92 27.50
C LYS A 78 -17.71 10.67 26.69
N THR A 79 -17.00 11.73 26.31
CA THR A 79 -15.71 11.61 25.60
C THR A 79 -14.63 11.01 26.50
N LYS A 80 -14.54 11.41 27.78
CA LYS A 80 -13.58 10.83 28.74
C LYS A 80 -13.80 9.33 28.97
N ASP A 81 -15.05 8.91 29.08
CA ASP A 81 -15.44 7.50 29.18
C ASP A 81 -15.04 6.75 27.89
N GLY A 82 -15.30 7.29 26.71
CA GLY A 82 -14.94 6.66 25.43
C GLY A 82 -13.43 6.55 25.18
N LEU A 83 -12.65 7.55 25.62
CA LEU A 83 -11.19 7.51 25.61
C LEU A 83 -10.64 6.45 26.57
N ARG A 84 -11.14 6.40 27.82
CA ARG A 84 -10.74 5.40 28.82
C ARG A 84 -11.06 3.98 28.34
N ASP A 85 -12.26 3.74 27.85
CA ASP A 85 -12.71 2.43 27.35
C ASP A 85 -12.01 2.02 26.03
N SER A 86 -11.17 2.91 25.47
CA SER A 86 -10.29 2.67 24.32
C SER A 86 -8.79 2.68 24.72
N ASN A 87 -8.49 2.73 26.03
CA ASN A 87 -7.14 2.83 26.61
C ASN A 87 -6.32 4.08 26.20
N PHE A 88 -6.97 5.15 25.74
CA PHE A 88 -6.32 6.43 25.46
C PHE A 88 -6.17 7.26 26.76
N THR A 89 -5.00 7.17 27.39
CA THR A 89 -4.69 7.85 28.66
C THR A 89 -3.84 9.11 28.48
N HIS A 90 -2.76 9.01 27.70
CA HIS A 90 -1.83 10.09 27.40
C HIS A 90 -2.07 10.73 26.02
N MET A 91 -1.85 12.03 25.94
CA MET A 91 -1.91 12.84 24.73
C MET A 91 -0.54 12.90 24.05
N THR A 92 -0.51 12.82 22.71
CA THR A 92 0.70 13.07 21.92
C THR A 92 0.93 14.58 21.74
N ASP A 93 2.13 15.01 21.37
CA ASP A 93 2.47 16.44 21.31
C ASP A 93 1.61 17.25 20.32
N VAL A 94 1.14 16.64 19.22
CA VAL A 94 0.16 17.30 18.32
C VAL A 94 -1.20 17.49 18.98
N GLN A 95 -1.64 16.55 19.81
CA GLN A 95 -2.89 16.66 20.57
C GLN A 95 -2.74 17.71 21.69
N ARG A 96 -1.61 17.70 22.40
CA ARG A 96 -1.26 18.69 23.44
C ARG A 96 -1.16 20.11 22.89
N ALA A 97 -0.65 20.27 21.66
CA ALA A 97 -0.61 21.56 20.97
C ALA A 97 -1.99 21.99 20.43
N SER A 98 -2.76 21.10 19.79
CA SER A 98 -3.98 21.51 19.07
C SER A 98 -5.25 21.54 19.91
N LEU A 99 -5.41 20.64 20.88
CA LEU A 99 -6.65 20.54 21.66
C LEU A 99 -6.94 21.82 22.46
N PRO A 100 -5.97 22.49 23.12
CA PRO A 100 -6.24 23.74 23.83
C PRO A 100 -6.82 24.87 22.96
N HIS A 101 -6.39 24.98 21.69
CA HIS A 101 -6.89 26.01 20.76
C HIS A 101 -8.21 25.59 20.10
N SER A 102 -8.30 24.33 19.63
CA SER A 102 -9.48 23.83 18.91
C SER A 102 -10.71 23.67 19.82
N LEU A 103 -10.55 23.31 21.09
CA LEU A 103 -11.66 23.29 22.06
C LEU A 103 -12.19 24.71 22.37
N CYS A 104 -11.36 25.74 22.23
CA CYS A 104 -11.78 27.15 22.30
C CYS A 104 -12.44 27.68 21.01
N GLY A 105 -12.67 26.82 20.01
CA GLY A 105 -13.35 27.17 18.76
C GLY A 105 -12.48 27.87 17.71
N ARG A 106 -11.14 27.86 17.84
CA ARG A 106 -10.23 28.43 16.84
C ARG A 106 -10.03 27.49 15.65
N ASP A 107 -9.85 28.07 14.48
CA ASP A 107 -9.38 27.36 13.30
C ASP A 107 -7.92 26.91 13.48
N ILE A 108 -7.57 25.74 12.94
CA ILE A 108 -6.23 25.15 13.12
C ILE A 108 -5.63 24.80 11.76
N LEU A 109 -4.38 25.20 11.54
CA LEU A 109 -3.52 24.64 10.51
C LEU A 109 -2.42 23.80 11.20
N GLY A 110 -2.69 22.50 11.32
CA GLY A 110 -1.85 21.54 12.05
C GLY A 110 -0.90 20.79 11.12
N ALA A 111 0.40 20.94 11.35
CA ALA A 111 1.44 20.21 10.63
C ALA A 111 2.19 19.26 11.57
N ALA A 112 2.01 17.95 11.36
CA ALA A 112 2.67 16.92 12.15
C ALA A 112 2.90 15.63 11.34
N GLN A 113 3.98 14.91 11.64
CA GLN A 113 4.38 13.69 10.94
C GLN A 113 3.26 12.61 10.92
N THR A 114 3.37 11.65 9.99
CA THR A 114 2.46 10.49 9.92
C THR A 114 2.63 9.61 11.17
N GLY A 115 1.52 9.15 11.77
CA GLY A 115 1.56 8.35 13.00
C GLY A 115 1.66 9.15 14.32
N SER A 116 1.68 10.49 14.28
CA SER A 116 1.73 11.33 15.49
C SER A 116 0.43 11.40 16.30
N GLY A 117 -0.61 10.66 15.93
CA GLY A 117 -1.92 10.66 16.63
C GLY A 117 -2.89 11.77 16.21
N LYS A 118 -2.71 12.37 15.03
CA LYS A 118 -3.58 13.45 14.49
C LYS A 118 -5.08 13.15 14.55
N THR A 119 -5.50 11.89 14.41
CA THR A 119 -6.92 11.51 14.36
C THR A 119 -7.71 11.91 15.61
N LEU A 120 -7.15 11.74 16.81
CA LEU A 120 -7.80 12.21 18.05
C LEU A 120 -7.76 13.73 18.19
N ALA A 121 -6.77 14.38 17.57
CA ALA A 121 -6.58 15.84 17.61
C ALA A 121 -7.71 16.61 16.91
N PHE A 122 -8.46 15.98 16.00
CA PHE A 122 -9.68 16.54 15.38
C PHE A 122 -10.97 15.83 15.80
N ILE A 123 -10.98 14.52 16.08
CA ILE A 123 -12.21 13.82 16.53
C ILE A 123 -12.72 14.37 17.87
N ILE A 124 -11.82 14.69 18.81
CA ILE A 124 -12.21 15.21 20.13
C ILE A 124 -12.91 16.58 19.99
N PRO A 125 -12.35 17.58 19.29
CA PRO A 125 -13.06 18.84 19.01
C PRO A 125 -14.42 18.67 18.32
N VAL A 126 -14.55 17.74 17.37
CA VAL A 126 -15.84 17.45 16.71
C VAL A 126 -16.89 16.99 17.73
N LEU A 127 -16.56 16.01 18.57
CA LEU A 127 -17.48 15.48 19.59
C LEU A 127 -17.84 16.55 20.64
N GLU A 128 -16.85 17.30 21.14
CA GLU A 128 -17.08 18.33 22.16
C GLU A 128 -17.86 19.52 21.63
N LYS A 129 -17.60 19.98 20.39
CA LYS A 129 -18.35 21.08 19.77
C LYS A 129 -19.83 20.71 19.60
N LEU A 130 -20.12 19.54 19.01
CA LEU A 130 -21.50 19.08 18.82
C LEU A 130 -22.20 18.83 20.17
N TYR A 131 -21.49 18.31 21.18
CA TYR A 131 -22.05 18.14 22.53
C TYR A 131 -22.38 19.48 23.19
N THR A 132 -21.48 20.46 23.06
CA THR A 132 -21.59 21.80 23.64
C THR A 132 -22.73 22.63 23.04
N GLU A 133 -23.00 22.46 21.73
CA GLU A 133 -24.16 23.04 21.05
C GLU A 133 -25.44 22.20 21.20
N LYS A 134 -25.38 21.06 21.92
CA LYS A 134 -26.50 20.12 22.12
C LYS A 134 -27.08 19.57 20.81
N TRP A 135 -26.20 19.29 19.85
CA TRP A 135 -26.57 18.77 18.54
C TRP A 135 -27.30 17.43 18.65
N GLY A 136 -28.47 17.34 18.03
CA GLY A 136 -29.30 16.14 17.92
C GLY A 136 -29.55 15.77 16.45
N SER A 137 -30.26 14.68 16.21
CA SER A 137 -30.65 14.24 14.87
C SER A 137 -31.48 15.29 14.11
N GLU A 138 -32.25 16.10 14.83
CA GLU A 138 -33.14 17.13 14.29
C GLU A 138 -32.44 18.31 13.60
N PHE A 139 -31.11 18.43 13.72
CA PHE A 139 -30.30 19.48 13.09
C PHE A 139 -29.50 18.98 11.87
N GLY A 140 -29.61 17.70 11.50
CA GLY A 140 -28.87 17.12 10.38
C GLY A 140 -27.35 17.21 10.55
N VAL A 141 -26.64 17.53 9.46
CA VAL A 141 -25.17 17.49 9.35
C VAL A 141 -24.50 18.64 10.11
N GLY A 142 -23.94 18.32 11.27
CA GLY A 142 -23.17 19.26 12.09
C GLY A 142 -21.67 19.26 11.81
N CYS A 143 -21.10 18.16 11.29
CA CYS A 143 -19.69 18.07 10.94
C CYS A 143 -19.40 17.23 9.68
N ILE A 144 -18.44 17.70 8.88
CA ILE A 144 -17.89 16.98 7.72
C ILE A 144 -16.38 16.80 7.92
N ILE A 145 -15.90 15.57 7.76
CA ILE A 145 -14.47 15.20 7.77
C ILE A 145 -14.11 14.63 6.40
N ILE A 146 -13.31 15.37 5.63
CA ILE A 146 -12.86 14.99 4.29
C ILE A 146 -11.47 14.33 4.37
N SER A 147 -11.33 13.20 3.68
CA SER A 147 -10.11 12.39 3.64
C SER A 147 -9.76 11.95 2.21
N PRO A 148 -8.48 11.93 1.80
CA PRO A 148 -8.07 11.63 0.42
C PRO A 148 -8.26 10.17 -0.01
N THR A 149 -8.50 9.24 0.93
CA THR A 149 -8.70 7.83 0.59
C THR A 149 -9.85 7.18 1.35
N ARG A 150 -10.46 6.20 0.70
CA ARG A 150 -11.59 5.42 1.21
C ARG A 150 -11.22 4.62 2.46
N GLU A 151 -9.99 4.12 2.50
CA GLU A 151 -9.44 3.39 3.64
C GLU A 151 -9.16 4.30 4.84
N LEU A 152 -8.54 5.47 4.63
CA LEU A 152 -8.31 6.44 5.71
C LEU A 152 -9.64 6.96 6.29
N ALA A 153 -10.60 7.29 5.43
CA ALA A 153 -11.98 7.60 5.85
C ALA A 153 -12.59 6.46 6.70
N SER A 154 -12.43 5.20 6.27
CA SER A 154 -12.91 4.03 7.02
C SER A 154 -12.23 3.90 8.39
N GLN A 155 -10.93 4.20 8.48
CA GLN A 155 -10.16 4.16 9.72
C GLN A 155 -10.61 5.26 10.69
N ILE A 156 -10.77 6.50 10.21
CA ILE A 156 -11.28 7.63 11.00
C ILE A 156 -12.67 7.29 11.56
N PHE A 157 -13.54 6.65 10.76
CA PHE A 157 -14.87 6.20 11.17
C PHE A 157 -14.84 5.14 12.29
N VAL A 158 -13.87 4.22 12.27
CA VAL A 158 -13.65 3.28 13.38
C VAL A 158 -13.21 4.01 14.65
N VAL A 159 -12.25 4.95 14.56
CA VAL A 159 -11.80 5.72 15.73
C VAL A 159 -12.93 6.60 16.30
N LEU A 160 -13.75 7.22 15.42
CA LEU A 160 -14.93 7.98 15.84
C LEU A 160 -15.91 7.11 16.62
N LYS A 161 -16.17 5.86 16.16
CA LYS A 161 -17.02 4.91 16.91
C LYS A 161 -16.42 4.50 18.24
N LEU A 162 -15.11 4.32 18.33
CA LEU A 162 -14.44 3.93 19.58
C LEU A 162 -14.53 5.03 20.65
N VAL A 163 -14.26 6.28 20.28
CA VAL A 163 -14.24 7.43 21.22
C VAL A 163 -15.65 8.00 21.43
N GLY A 164 -16.47 8.01 20.39
CA GLY A 164 -17.82 8.59 20.38
C GLY A 164 -18.91 7.70 20.98
N ARG A 165 -18.61 6.45 21.38
CA ARG A 165 -19.62 5.42 21.75
C ARG A 165 -20.66 5.81 22.81
N HIS A 166 -20.35 6.78 23.67
CA HIS A 166 -21.23 7.26 24.75
C HIS A 166 -22.05 8.52 24.36
N HIS A 167 -21.83 9.05 23.17
CA HIS A 167 -22.61 10.15 22.59
C HIS A 167 -23.80 9.63 21.78
N GLY A 168 -24.78 10.50 21.56
CA GLY A 168 -26.00 10.19 20.80
C GLY A 168 -25.95 10.55 19.31
N PHE A 169 -24.77 10.85 18.77
CA PHE A 169 -24.63 11.36 17.40
C PHE A 169 -24.77 10.24 16.36
N SER A 170 -25.51 10.52 15.29
CA SER A 170 -25.49 9.71 14.07
C SER A 170 -24.23 10.01 13.24
N ALA A 171 -23.61 8.99 12.66
CA ALA A 171 -22.41 9.15 11.85
C ALA A 171 -22.38 8.20 10.65
N GLY A 172 -21.98 8.71 9.48
CA GLY A 172 -21.87 7.94 8.22
C GLY A 172 -20.50 8.00 7.57
N LEU A 173 -20.30 7.07 6.62
CA LEU A 173 -19.05 6.88 5.89
C LEU A 173 -19.32 6.91 4.38
N LEU A 174 -19.20 8.08 3.76
CA LEU A 174 -19.52 8.32 2.34
C LEU A 174 -18.26 8.12 1.48
N ILE A 175 -18.07 6.91 0.97
CA ILE A 175 -16.88 6.53 0.19
C ILE A 175 -17.26 5.91 -1.15
N GLY A 176 -16.65 6.41 -2.24
CA GLY A 176 -16.96 5.93 -3.59
C GLY A 176 -16.64 4.45 -3.82
N GLY A 177 -17.13 3.89 -4.92
CA GLY A 177 -16.89 2.49 -5.30
C GLY A 177 -17.73 1.46 -4.53
N ARG A 178 -18.80 1.92 -3.89
CA ARG A 178 -20.00 1.14 -3.52
C ARG A 178 -21.10 1.43 -4.54
N LYS A 179 -22.08 0.52 -4.69
CA LYS A 179 -23.25 0.76 -5.56
C LYS A 179 -24.39 1.43 -4.79
N ASP A 180 -24.22 1.54 -3.49
CA ASP A 180 -25.23 1.77 -2.46
C ASP A 180 -25.58 3.28 -2.36
N VAL A 181 -25.52 4.02 -3.48
CA VAL A 181 -25.71 5.49 -3.52
C VAL A 181 -27.12 5.88 -3.13
N ASP A 182 -28.10 5.14 -3.62
CA ASP A 182 -29.51 5.48 -3.46
C ASP A 182 -29.97 5.14 -2.04
N GLU A 183 -29.47 4.05 -1.44
CA GLU A 183 -29.57 3.77 0.00
C GLU A 183 -28.89 4.86 0.85
N GLU A 184 -27.70 5.35 0.45
CA GLU A 184 -27.02 6.45 1.14
C GLU A 184 -27.84 7.76 1.06
N LYS A 185 -28.48 8.06 -0.08
CA LYS A 185 -29.34 9.25 -0.27
C LYS A 185 -30.55 9.28 0.67
N GLU A 186 -31.15 8.14 1.00
CA GLU A 186 -32.31 8.06 1.89
C GLU A 186 -32.00 8.40 3.36
N HIS A 187 -30.73 8.33 3.79
CA HIS A 187 -30.35 8.44 5.20
C HIS A 187 -29.32 9.54 5.49
N VAL A 188 -28.63 10.07 4.48
CA VAL A 188 -27.50 10.99 4.70
C VAL A 188 -27.91 12.29 5.40
N ASN A 189 -29.15 12.75 5.19
CA ASN A 189 -29.68 13.98 5.80
C ASN A 189 -29.93 13.84 7.33
N ASP A 190 -30.12 12.62 7.83
CA ASP A 190 -30.32 12.32 9.26
C ASP A 190 -28.99 12.14 10.04
N LEU A 191 -27.85 12.31 9.37
CA LEU A 191 -26.52 12.09 9.94
C LEU A 191 -25.91 13.36 10.52
N ASN A 192 -25.40 13.31 11.74
CA ASN A 192 -24.73 14.44 12.37
C ASN A 192 -23.26 14.61 11.95
N ILE A 193 -22.56 13.50 11.70
CA ILE A 193 -21.13 13.49 11.36
C ILE A 193 -20.91 12.69 10.07
N LEU A 194 -20.44 13.35 9.01
CA LEU A 194 -20.06 12.70 7.77
C LEU A 194 -18.54 12.55 7.68
N ILE A 195 -18.06 11.32 7.46
CA ILE A 195 -16.66 11.05 7.11
C ILE A 195 -16.64 10.59 5.65
N CYS A 196 -15.90 11.28 4.78
CA CYS A 196 -16.07 11.13 3.34
C CYS A 196 -14.80 11.29 2.51
N THR A 197 -14.90 10.86 1.25
CA THR A 197 -13.93 11.18 0.18
C THR A 197 -14.51 12.26 -0.74
N PRO A 198 -13.71 13.26 -1.22
CA PRO A 198 -14.20 14.44 -1.95
C PRO A 198 -15.29 14.17 -2.99
N GLY A 199 -14.98 13.45 -4.07
CA GLY A 199 -15.93 13.22 -5.16
C GLY A 199 -17.22 12.48 -4.76
N ARG A 200 -17.22 11.70 -3.66
CA ARG A 200 -18.46 11.08 -3.15
C ARG A 200 -19.30 12.07 -2.35
N LEU A 201 -18.67 12.96 -1.57
CA LEU A 201 -19.42 14.04 -0.90
C LEU A 201 -20.01 14.99 -1.93
N LEU A 202 -19.24 15.41 -2.94
CA LEU A 202 -19.74 16.26 -4.02
C LEU A 202 -20.92 15.60 -4.75
N GLN A 203 -20.83 14.31 -5.08
CA GLN A 203 -21.95 13.56 -5.64
C GLN A 203 -23.21 13.63 -4.76
N HIS A 204 -23.07 13.55 -3.43
CA HIS A 204 -24.23 13.70 -2.55
C HIS A 204 -24.76 15.13 -2.49
N MET A 205 -23.90 16.15 -2.54
CA MET A 205 -24.31 17.56 -2.56
C MET A 205 -25.05 17.92 -3.85
N ASP A 206 -24.66 17.33 -4.98
CA ASP A 206 -25.27 17.59 -6.29
C ASP A 206 -26.51 16.72 -6.58
N GLU A 207 -26.51 15.43 -6.17
CA GLU A 207 -27.57 14.47 -6.52
C GLU A 207 -28.58 14.14 -5.41
N THR A 208 -28.31 14.46 -4.13
CA THR A 208 -29.23 14.08 -3.03
C THR A 208 -30.29 15.16 -2.82
N PRO A 209 -31.59 14.84 -2.92
CA PRO A 209 -32.65 15.80 -2.62
C PRO A 209 -32.53 16.34 -1.19
N ASN A 210 -32.67 17.67 -1.05
CA ASN A 210 -32.67 18.38 0.24
C ASN A 210 -31.40 18.15 1.09
N PHE A 211 -30.23 17.97 0.46
CA PHE A 211 -28.96 17.85 1.18
C PHE A 211 -28.58 19.17 1.87
N GLU A 212 -28.93 19.29 3.14
CA GLU A 212 -28.79 20.53 3.91
C GLU A 212 -27.50 20.54 4.73
N CYS A 213 -26.72 21.62 4.56
CA CYS A 213 -25.43 21.83 5.24
C CYS A 213 -25.24 23.29 5.71
N SER A 214 -26.23 24.16 5.58
CA SER A 214 -26.18 25.57 6.00
C SER A 214 -25.89 25.78 7.49
N GLN A 215 -26.20 24.79 8.33
CA GLN A 215 -25.94 24.82 9.78
C GLN A 215 -24.63 24.13 10.22
N LEU A 216 -23.76 23.73 9.27
CA LEU A 216 -22.51 23.02 9.56
C LEU A 216 -21.64 23.76 10.60
N GLN A 217 -21.33 23.10 11.71
CA GLN A 217 -20.53 23.66 12.80
C GLN A 217 -19.02 23.50 12.57
N MET A 218 -18.58 22.38 11.99
CA MET A 218 -17.16 22.08 11.81
C MET A 218 -16.83 21.37 10.49
N LEU A 219 -15.78 21.84 9.82
CA LEU A 219 -15.14 21.19 8.68
C LEU A 219 -13.75 20.69 9.07
N VAL A 220 -13.42 19.44 8.75
CA VAL A 220 -12.08 18.87 8.95
C VAL A 220 -11.52 18.38 7.63
N LEU A 221 -10.27 18.72 7.32
CA LEU A 221 -9.53 18.28 6.15
C LEU A 221 -8.28 17.51 6.62
N ASP A 222 -8.29 16.18 6.51
CA ASP A 222 -7.15 15.33 6.88
C ASP A 222 -6.30 14.96 5.66
N GLU A 223 -4.98 14.87 5.84
CA GLU A 223 -3.96 14.75 4.79
C GLU A 223 -4.23 15.73 3.61
N ALA A 224 -4.42 17.02 3.92
CA ALA A 224 -4.80 18.05 2.95
C ALA A 224 -3.78 18.22 1.80
N ASP A 225 -2.49 17.96 2.04
CA ASP A 225 -1.45 17.91 1.02
C ASP A 225 -1.72 16.79 -0.02
N LYS A 226 -2.29 15.67 0.42
CA LYS A 226 -2.65 14.54 -0.45
C LYS A 226 -4.01 14.69 -1.13
N ILE A 227 -4.96 15.40 -0.53
CA ILE A 227 -6.21 15.79 -1.20
C ILE A 227 -5.88 16.58 -2.48
N LEU A 228 -4.94 17.53 -2.37
CA LEU A 228 -4.50 18.37 -3.49
C LEU A 228 -3.67 17.61 -4.54
N ASP A 229 -2.76 16.73 -4.12
CA ASP A 229 -1.95 15.89 -5.03
C ASP A 229 -2.79 15.01 -5.95
N LEU A 230 -4.00 14.60 -5.51
CA LEU A 230 -4.86 13.66 -6.21
C LEU A 230 -5.78 14.28 -7.26
N GLY A 231 -5.67 15.58 -7.51
CA GLY A 231 -6.53 16.29 -8.46
C GLY A 231 -7.88 16.72 -7.88
N PHE A 232 -8.23 16.28 -6.67
CA PHE A 232 -9.47 16.68 -5.96
C PHE A 232 -9.52 18.16 -5.56
N LYS A 233 -8.57 19.01 -6.00
CA LYS A 233 -8.60 20.47 -5.78
C LYS A 233 -9.89 21.09 -6.34
N LYS A 234 -10.38 20.62 -7.50
CA LYS A 234 -11.65 21.08 -8.07
C LYS A 234 -12.83 20.71 -7.16
N ASP A 235 -12.95 19.42 -6.83
CA ASP A 235 -14.04 18.89 -6.01
C ASP A 235 -14.11 19.56 -4.64
N VAL A 236 -12.96 19.70 -3.95
CA VAL A 236 -12.92 20.31 -2.62
C VAL A 236 -13.18 21.82 -2.66
N ASN A 237 -12.76 22.53 -3.72
CA ASN A 237 -13.14 23.93 -3.89
C ASN A 237 -14.66 24.07 -4.11
N ALA A 238 -15.29 23.17 -4.87
CA ALA A 238 -16.74 23.16 -5.07
C ALA A 238 -17.49 22.84 -3.77
N ILE A 239 -17.06 21.82 -3.01
CA ILE A 239 -17.61 21.52 -1.68
C ILE A 239 -17.50 22.74 -0.77
N VAL A 240 -16.29 23.31 -0.61
CA VAL A 240 -16.05 24.42 0.32
C VAL A 240 -16.81 25.69 -0.06
N SER A 241 -17.09 25.93 -1.35
CA SER A 241 -17.89 27.09 -1.79
C SER A 241 -19.38 26.98 -1.46
N GLN A 242 -19.92 25.77 -1.37
CA GLN A 242 -21.30 25.50 -0.96
C GLN A 242 -21.48 25.46 0.58
N LEU A 243 -20.41 25.30 1.36
CA LEU A 243 -20.47 25.21 2.82
C LEU A 243 -20.51 26.61 3.52
N PRO A 244 -21.23 26.74 4.65
CA PRO A 244 -21.40 28.01 5.35
C PRO A 244 -20.06 28.58 5.84
N LYS A 245 -19.84 29.89 5.64
CA LYS A 245 -18.61 30.60 6.04
C LYS A 245 -18.43 30.71 7.56
N LYS A 246 -19.52 30.62 8.35
CA LYS A 246 -19.50 30.69 9.82
C LYS A 246 -19.46 29.26 10.40
N ARG A 247 -18.28 28.65 10.34
CA ARG A 247 -17.95 27.33 10.89
C ARG A 247 -16.54 27.37 11.47
N GLN A 248 -16.17 26.38 12.28
CA GLN A 248 -14.77 26.12 12.63
C GLN A 248 -14.15 25.19 11.57
N THR A 249 -12.94 25.48 11.10
CA THR A 249 -12.21 24.62 10.15
C THR A 249 -10.89 24.12 10.74
N LEU A 250 -10.65 22.81 10.65
CA LEU A 250 -9.41 22.16 11.07
C LEU A 250 -8.71 21.52 9.87
N LEU A 251 -7.53 22.01 9.51
CA LEU A 251 -6.73 21.49 8.39
C LEU A 251 -5.50 20.79 8.96
N PHE A 252 -5.36 19.49 8.68
CA PHE A 252 -4.21 18.68 9.07
C PHE A 252 -3.41 18.19 7.86
N SER A 253 -2.09 18.33 7.93
CA SER A 253 -1.14 17.91 6.89
C SER A 253 0.09 17.24 7.50
N ALA A 254 0.78 16.40 6.73
CA ALA A 254 2.12 15.94 7.07
C ALA A 254 3.22 16.93 6.66
N THR A 255 2.93 17.81 5.70
CA THR A 255 3.90 18.73 5.09
C THR A 255 3.40 20.18 5.05
N GLN A 256 4.29 21.14 5.31
CA GLN A 256 3.97 22.59 5.29
C GLN A 256 4.30 23.27 3.95
N LYS A 257 5.21 22.67 3.17
CA LYS A 257 5.90 23.34 2.06
C LYS A 257 5.09 23.49 0.77
N LYS A 258 3.89 22.92 0.66
CA LYS A 258 3.07 23.01 -0.56
C LYS A 258 2.30 24.33 -0.56
N SER A 259 2.65 25.24 -1.46
CA SER A 259 1.92 26.49 -1.73
C SER A 259 0.42 26.26 -1.96
N SER A 260 0.05 25.15 -2.62
CA SER A 260 -1.34 24.74 -2.80
C SER A 260 -2.10 24.46 -1.50
N VAL A 261 -1.42 24.06 -0.42
CA VAL A 261 -2.04 23.92 0.92
C VAL A 261 -2.30 25.31 1.51
N GLN A 262 -1.46 26.30 1.24
CA GLN A 262 -1.72 27.69 1.62
C GLN A 262 -2.89 28.28 0.84
N ASP A 263 -3.04 27.97 -0.46
CA ASP A 263 -4.23 28.36 -1.24
C ASP A 263 -5.51 27.79 -0.62
N LEU A 264 -5.51 26.48 -0.33
CA LEU A 264 -6.67 25.79 0.24
C LEU A 264 -6.97 26.31 1.66
N ALA A 265 -5.94 26.60 2.45
CA ALA A 265 -6.05 27.24 3.75
C ALA A 265 -6.74 28.61 3.65
N ARG A 266 -6.32 29.47 2.71
CA ARG A 266 -6.92 30.79 2.47
C ARG A 266 -8.40 30.75 2.08
N LEU A 267 -8.85 29.67 1.41
CA LEU A 267 -10.26 29.47 1.05
C LEU A 267 -11.10 28.86 2.18
N SER A 268 -10.47 28.14 3.12
CA SER A 268 -11.19 27.28 4.06
C SER A 268 -11.15 27.75 5.51
N LEU A 269 -10.10 28.48 5.92
CA LEU A 269 -9.80 28.87 7.30
C LEU A 269 -10.00 30.38 7.53
N ARG A 270 -10.31 30.76 8.76
CA ARG A 270 -10.39 32.15 9.24
C ARG A 270 -9.51 32.34 10.47
N ASP A 271 -8.47 33.15 10.35
CA ASP A 271 -7.49 33.45 11.42
C ASP A 271 -6.96 32.18 12.13
N PRO A 272 -6.35 31.22 11.39
CA PRO A 272 -5.99 29.93 11.94
C PRO A 272 -4.72 29.96 12.80
N GLU A 273 -4.71 29.15 13.84
CA GLU A 273 -3.51 28.86 14.63
C GLU A 273 -2.58 27.93 13.83
N TYR A 274 -1.35 28.39 13.58
CA TYR A 274 -0.33 27.63 12.86
C TYR A 274 0.45 26.75 13.83
N LEU A 275 0.10 25.46 13.90
CA LEU A 275 0.67 24.52 14.85
C LEU A 275 1.67 23.59 14.19
N SER A 276 2.96 23.89 14.38
CA SER A 276 4.07 23.08 13.90
C SER A 276 4.84 22.44 15.06
N VAL A 277 4.43 21.24 15.44
CA VAL A 277 5.00 20.48 16.57
C VAL A 277 6.46 20.09 16.33
N HIS A 278 6.90 20.04 15.06
CA HIS A 278 8.20 19.51 14.64
C HIS A 278 8.94 20.48 13.69
N ALA A 279 8.70 21.80 13.76
CA ALA A 279 9.48 22.79 12.99
C ALA A 279 10.97 22.76 13.36
N GLU A 280 11.26 22.52 14.64
CA GLU A 280 12.61 22.45 15.21
C GLU A 280 13.25 21.05 15.11
N ALA A 281 12.51 20.06 14.59
CA ALA A 281 13.05 18.72 14.43
C ALA A 281 14.13 18.72 13.33
N ILE A 282 15.32 18.22 13.68
CA ILE A 282 16.51 18.20 12.80
C ILE A 282 16.23 17.49 11.47
N THR A 283 15.30 16.52 11.47
CA THR A 283 14.98 15.66 10.33
C THR A 283 13.46 15.52 10.14
N ALA A 284 12.98 15.54 8.89
CA ALA A 284 11.55 15.40 8.57
C ALA A 284 10.94 14.00 8.81
N THR A 285 11.74 13.04 9.28
CA THR A 285 11.37 11.63 9.50
C THR A 285 11.44 11.25 10.98
N PRO A 286 10.73 10.19 11.44
CA PRO A 286 10.80 9.72 12.82
C PRO A 286 12.22 9.29 13.24
N SER A 287 12.60 9.57 14.49
CA SER A 287 13.93 9.25 15.02
C SER A 287 14.23 7.75 15.12
N GLY A 288 13.20 6.92 15.33
CA GLY A 288 13.31 5.45 15.36
C GLY A 288 13.43 4.77 13.97
N LEU A 289 13.55 5.55 12.89
CA LEU A 289 13.56 5.05 11.51
C LEU A 289 14.99 4.91 10.95
N GLN A 290 15.42 3.67 10.70
CA GLN A 290 16.66 3.41 9.97
C GLN A 290 16.42 3.48 8.46
N GLN A 291 17.12 4.36 7.75
CA GLN A 291 16.91 4.64 6.33
C GLN A 291 18.15 4.29 5.50
N THR A 292 17.99 3.39 4.53
CA THR A 292 19.07 2.98 3.62
C THR A 292 18.63 3.14 2.17
N ALA A 293 19.43 3.79 1.34
CA ALA A 293 19.30 3.74 -0.10
C ALA A 293 20.31 2.76 -0.69
N ILE A 294 19.90 2.01 -1.70
CA ILE A 294 20.75 1.07 -2.42
C ILE A 294 20.71 1.46 -3.89
N VAL A 295 21.88 1.71 -4.49
CA VAL A 295 21.99 2.00 -5.92
C VAL A 295 22.03 0.68 -6.68
N VAL A 296 21.00 0.41 -7.50
CA VAL A 296 20.71 -0.89 -8.12
C VAL A 296 20.24 -0.67 -9.58
N PRO A 297 20.95 -1.22 -10.58
CA PRO A 297 20.49 -1.18 -11.97
C PRO A 297 19.08 -1.77 -12.12
N LEU A 298 18.26 -1.19 -13.01
CA LEU A 298 16.84 -1.52 -13.14
C LEU A 298 16.58 -3.03 -13.29
N HIS A 299 17.40 -3.71 -14.09
CA HIS A 299 17.29 -5.15 -14.33
C HIS A 299 17.57 -6.04 -13.10
N GLN A 300 18.22 -5.51 -12.05
CA GLN A 300 18.54 -6.27 -10.82
C GLN A 300 17.58 -6.00 -9.67
N LYS A 301 16.68 -5.00 -9.78
CA LYS A 301 15.76 -4.61 -8.69
C LYS A 301 14.86 -5.78 -8.24
N LEU A 302 14.36 -6.61 -9.17
CA LEU A 302 13.51 -7.78 -8.84
C LEU A 302 14.28 -8.91 -8.14
N ASP A 303 15.52 -9.17 -8.58
CA ASP A 303 16.39 -10.19 -7.99
C ASP A 303 16.77 -9.82 -6.55
N LEU A 304 17.04 -8.54 -6.31
CA LEU A 304 17.29 -8.02 -4.96
C LEU A 304 16.04 -8.09 -4.07
N LEU A 305 14.86 -7.71 -4.58
CA LEU A 305 13.59 -7.80 -3.83
C LEU A 305 13.28 -9.24 -3.39
N TRP A 306 13.46 -10.20 -4.29
CA TRP A 306 13.22 -11.61 -4.01
C TRP A 306 14.16 -12.14 -2.92
N SER A 307 15.45 -11.84 -3.07
CA SER A 307 16.50 -12.19 -2.11
C SER A 307 16.27 -11.53 -0.74
N PHE A 308 15.79 -10.29 -0.73
CA PHE A 308 15.38 -9.58 0.48
C PHE A 308 14.17 -10.24 1.16
N ILE A 309 13.12 -10.60 0.42
CA ILE A 309 11.95 -11.29 1.00
C ILE A 309 12.35 -12.68 1.56
N LYS A 310 13.16 -13.45 0.82
CA LYS A 310 13.66 -14.76 1.29
C LYS A 310 14.53 -14.70 2.55
N SER A 311 15.24 -13.59 2.78
CA SER A 311 16.01 -13.39 4.01
C SER A 311 15.17 -12.87 5.20
N HIS A 312 13.93 -12.43 4.97
CA HIS A 312 13.07 -11.78 5.96
C HIS A 312 11.70 -12.45 6.12
N LEU A 313 11.64 -13.79 6.04
CA LEU A 313 10.39 -14.58 6.11
C LEU A 313 9.57 -14.41 7.39
N ASN A 314 10.17 -13.87 8.45
CA ASN A 314 9.51 -13.62 9.74
C ASN A 314 9.04 -12.17 9.94
N SER A 315 9.29 -11.27 8.97
CA SER A 315 8.94 -9.84 9.06
C SER A 315 7.63 -9.49 8.36
N LYS A 316 6.97 -8.42 8.82
CA LYS A 316 5.92 -7.72 8.05
C LYS A 316 6.59 -6.71 7.11
N ILE A 317 6.37 -6.86 5.81
CA ILE A 317 7.05 -6.07 4.77
C ILE A 317 6.01 -5.36 3.90
N LEU A 318 6.16 -4.05 3.72
CA LEU A 318 5.39 -3.24 2.77
C LEU A 318 6.29 -2.86 1.59
N VAL A 319 5.91 -3.23 0.37
CA VAL A 319 6.69 -3.00 -0.86
C VAL A 319 5.94 -2.02 -1.76
N PHE A 320 6.50 -0.85 -2.00
CA PHE A 320 5.98 0.17 -2.91
C PHE A 320 6.51 -0.01 -4.33
N LEU A 321 5.60 -0.04 -5.30
CA LEU A 321 5.87 -0.03 -6.75
C LEU A 321 5.01 1.03 -7.44
N THR A 322 5.48 1.61 -8.53
CA THR A 322 4.83 2.76 -9.18
C THR A 322 3.49 2.39 -9.85
N SER A 323 3.41 1.25 -10.55
CA SER A 323 2.23 0.89 -11.36
C SER A 323 1.33 -0.18 -10.75
N CYS A 324 0.00 -0.02 -10.88
CA CYS A 324 -0.97 -1.06 -10.55
C CYS A 324 -0.74 -2.37 -11.32
N LYS A 325 -0.32 -2.30 -12.60
CA LYS A 325 -0.05 -3.49 -13.41
C LYS A 325 1.23 -4.20 -12.95
N GLN A 326 2.24 -3.44 -12.54
CA GLN A 326 3.50 -3.92 -11.94
C GLN A 326 3.28 -4.59 -10.57
N VAL A 327 2.46 -3.99 -9.69
CA VAL A 327 2.01 -4.60 -8.42
C VAL A 327 1.33 -5.95 -8.67
N LYS A 328 0.39 -6.01 -9.64
CA LYS A 328 -0.30 -7.27 -10.01
C LYS A 328 0.68 -8.32 -10.55
N PHE A 329 1.67 -7.90 -11.35
CA PHE A 329 2.69 -8.78 -11.91
C PHE A 329 3.57 -9.41 -10.84
N VAL A 330 4.26 -8.58 -10.05
CA VAL A 330 5.20 -9.03 -9.01
C VAL A 330 4.48 -9.92 -8.00
N TYR A 331 3.25 -9.55 -7.60
CA TYR A 331 2.44 -10.38 -6.70
C TYR A 331 2.13 -11.77 -7.28
N GLU A 332 1.57 -11.88 -8.49
CA GLU A 332 1.20 -13.18 -9.06
C GLU A 332 2.44 -14.03 -9.43
N ALA A 333 3.53 -13.39 -9.88
CA ALA A 333 4.80 -14.05 -10.14
C ALA A 333 5.39 -14.64 -8.84
N PHE A 334 5.57 -13.81 -7.80
CA PHE A 334 6.16 -14.27 -6.53
C PHE A 334 5.24 -15.26 -5.81
N LYS A 335 3.92 -15.14 -5.95
CA LYS A 335 2.93 -16.11 -5.44
C LYS A 335 3.06 -17.48 -6.11
N LYS A 336 3.41 -17.54 -7.40
CA LYS A 336 3.75 -18.80 -8.11
C LYS A 336 5.10 -19.35 -7.67
N LEU A 337 6.10 -18.50 -7.43
CA LEU A 337 7.45 -18.87 -6.96
C LEU A 337 7.52 -19.25 -5.46
N ARG A 338 6.49 -18.92 -4.67
CA ARG A 338 6.33 -19.33 -3.25
C ARG A 338 7.56 -19.04 -2.35
N PRO A 339 7.85 -17.77 -2.02
CA PRO A 339 9.03 -17.41 -1.22
C PRO A 339 9.05 -17.97 0.22
N GLY A 340 7.95 -18.53 0.73
CA GLY A 340 7.84 -19.07 2.09
C GLY A 340 7.03 -18.20 3.06
N ILE A 341 6.77 -16.95 2.70
CA ILE A 341 5.94 -15.98 3.46
C ILE A 341 4.62 -15.69 2.72
N PRO A 342 3.48 -15.45 3.41
CA PRO A 342 2.24 -15.07 2.74
C PRO A 342 2.36 -13.73 2.01
N LEU A 343 1.84 -13.67 0.78
CA LEU A 343 1.85 -12.47 -0.06
C LEU A 343 0.44 -11.89 -0.21
N LYS A 344 0.36 -10.57 -0.36
CA LYS A 344 -0.84 -9.79 -0.73
C LYS A 344 -0.48 -8.64 -1.65
N CYS A 345 -1.50 -8.08 -2.31
CA CYS A 345 -1.36 -6.83 -3.06
C CYS A 345 -2.51 -5.86 -2.73
N LEU A 346 -2.24 -4.55 -2.75
CA LEU A 346 -3.23 -3.48 -2.58
C LEU A 346 -2.99 -2.38 -3.64
N HIS A 347 -3.96 -2.14 -4.52
CA HIS A 347 -3.83 -1.15 -5.60
C HIS A 347 -5.18 -0.56 -5.99
N GLY A 348 -5.17 0.59 -6.68
CA GLY A 348 -6.36 1.39 -7.01
C GLY A 348 -7.48 0.59 -7.69
N LYS A 349 -7.15 -0.12 -8.79
CA LYS A 349 -8.07 -0.97 -9.57
C LYS A 349 -8.57 -2.25 -8.86
N MET A 350 -8.53 -2.35 -7.54
CA MET A 350 -9.14 -3.47 -6.78
C MET A 350 -10.55 -3.08 -6.30
N ASN A 351 -11.49 -4.03 -6.36
CA ASN A 351 -12.81 -3.87 -5.73
C ASN A 351 -12.68 -3.53 -4.23
N GLN A 352 -13.46 -2.56 -3.75
CA GLN A 352 -13.39 -2.02 -2.39
C GLN A 352 -13.53 -3.09 -1.29
N LYS A 353 -14.47 -4.05 -1.44
CA LYS A 353 -14.64 -5.15 -0.48
C LYS A 353 -13.35 -5.99 -0.34
N ARG A 354 -12.62 -6.20 -1.45
CA ARG A 354 -11.34 -6.91 -1.49
C ARG A 354 -10.17 -6.07 -0.95
N ARG A 355 -10.20 -4.75 -1.14
CA ARG A 355 -9.21 -3.80 -0.58
C ARG A 355 -9.24 -3.84 0.96
N LEU A 356 -10.43 -3.59 1.55
CA LEU A 356 -10.64 -3.62 2.99
C LEU A 356 -10.31 -5.00 3.60
N GLY A 357 -10.74 -6.09 2.95
CA GLY A 357 -10.41 -7.45 3.39
C GLY A 357 -8.93 -7.84 3.22
N THR A 358 -8.14 -7.11 2.42
CA THR A 358 -6.68 -7.26 2.35
C THR A 358 -5.98 -6.43 3.42
N TYR A 359 -6.50 -5.22 3.68
CA TYR A 359 -6.02 -4.31 4.70
C TYR A 359 -6.04 -4.94 6.11
N SER A 360 -7.19 -5.44 6.59
CA SER A 360 -7.25 -6.07 7.93
C SER A 360 -6.28 -7.25 8.06
N LYS A 361 -6.20 -8.10 7.03
CA LYS A 361 -5.28 -9.25 6.98
C LYS A 361 -3.81 -8.83 7.07
N PHE A 362 -3.44 -7.66 6.56
CA PHE A 362 -2.08 -7.11 6.69
C PHE A 362 -1.84 -6.39 8.02
N SER A 363 -2.87 -5.79 8.64
CA SER A 363 -2.74 -5.27 10.01
C SER A 363 -2.46 -6.40 11.01
N GLU A 364 -3.25 -7.47 10.94
CA GLU A 364 -3.20 -8.57 11.91
C GLU A 364 -1.98 -9.50 11.80
N LYS A 365 -1.54 -9.81 10.56
CA LYS A 365 -0.66 -10.96 10.25
C LYS A 365 0.68 -10.54 9.62
N ARG A 366 1.69 -11.41 9.77
CA ARG A 366 2.98 -11.31 9.06
C ARG A 366 2.80 -11.69 7.60
N VAL A 367 2.94 -10.71 6.72
CA VAL A 367 2.60 -10.75 5.29
C VAL A 367 3.53 -9.78 4.55
N VAL A 368 3.85 -10.08 3.28
CA VAL A 368 4.41 -9.09 2.34
C VAL A 368 3.26 -8.46 1.56
N LEU A 369 3.12 -7.13 1.62
CA LEU A 369 2.12 -6.38 0.87
C LEU A 369 2.78 -5.60 -0.26
N PHE A 370 2.49 -5.97 -1.51
CA PHE A 370 2.86 -5.18 -2.69
C PHE A 370 1.81 -4.09 -2.93
N SER A 371 2.21 -2.83 -3.04
CA SER A 371 1.27 -1.72 -3.17
C SER A 371 1.78 -0.61 -4.08
N THR A 372 0.85 0.15 -4.65
CA THR A 372 1.15 1.50 -5.14
C THR A 372 1.04 2.52 -3.99
N ASP A 373 1.21 3.81 -4.30
CA ASP A 373 0.97 4.91 -3.35
C ASP A 373 -0.47 5.02 -2.82
N VAL A 374 -1.37 4.08 -3.12
CA VAL A 374 -2.64 3.97 -2.39
C VAL A 374 -2.42 3.62 -0.91
N SER A 375 -1.32 2.94 -0.56
CA SER A 375 -1.00 2.55 0.83
C SER A 375 -0.03 3.48 1.56
N SER A 376 0.48 4.52 0.91
CA SER A 376 1.33 5.54 1.57
C SER A 376 0.51 6.68 2.19
N ARG A 377 -0.82 6.65 2.08
CA ARG A 377 -1.76 7.71 2.48
C ARG A 377 -2.58 7.27 3.70
N GLY A 378 -2.36 7.86 4.87
CA GLY A 378 -3.20 7.64 6.05
C GLY A 378 -3.05 6.31 6.78
N LEU A 379 -3.22 5.20 6.04
CA LEU A 379 -3.25 3.81 6.50
C LEU A 379 -2.41 3.56 7.74
N ASP A 380 -3.08 3.13 8.81
CA ASP A 380 -2.47 2.78 10.08
C ASP A 380 -2.59 1.29 10.36
N PHE A 381 -1.44 0.62 10.27
CA PHE A 381 -1.33 -0.80 10.53
C PHE A 381 -1.06 -0.96 12.02
N ASP A 382 -2.10 -1.33 12.79
CA ASP A 382 -2.11 -1.41 14.26
C ASP A 382 -0.87 -2.10 14.85
N LYS A 383 -0.35 -3.10 14.13
CA LYS A 383 1.00 -3.66 14.34
C LYS A 383 1.96 -3.06 13.32
N SER A 384 2.98 -2.36 13.82
CA SER A 384 4.04 -1.73 13.05
C SER A 384 4.57 -2.61 11.91
N VAL A 385 4.80 -1.99 10.75
CA VAL A 385 5.50 -2.63 9.63
C VAL A 385 6.99 -2.66 9.97
N ASP A 386 7.64 -3.82 9.90
CA ASP A 386 9.07 -3.94 10.21
C ASP A 386 9.93 -3.28 9.12
N TRP A 387 9.55 -3.52 7.86
CA TRP A 387 10.28 -3.05 6.68
C TRP A 387 9.36 -2.37 5.66
N VAL A 388 9.71 -1.13 5.28
CA VAL A 388 9.20 -0.49 4.05
C VAL A 388 10.27 -0.59 2.97
N VAL A 389 9.96 -1.24 1.86
CA VAL A 389 10.81 -1.34 0.66
C VAL A 389 10.19 -0.49 -0.44
N GLN A 390 10.94 0.45 -0.99
CA GLN A 390 10.56 1.22 -2.16
C GLN A 390 11.33 0.68 -3.36
N MET A 391 10.65 -0.08 -4.23
CA MET A 391 11.24 -0.67 -5.43
C MET A 391 11.57 0.40 -6.47
N ASP A 392 10.62 1.31 -6.64
CA ASP A 392 10.68 2.37 -7.61
C ASP A 392 10.82 3.71 -6.88
N CYS A 393 11.66 4.59 -7.42
CA CYS A 393 11.92 5.90 -6.84
C CYS A 393 10.61 6.69 -6.66
N PRO A 394 10.35 7.31 -5.49
CA PRO A 394 9.19 8.18 -5.30
C PRO A 394 9.31 9.45 -6.14
N SER A 395 8.18 9.98 -6.60
CA SER A 395 8.11 11.15 -7.48
C SER A 395 8.49 12.48 -6.82
N ASP A 396 8.26 12.62 -5.50
CA ASP A 396 8.68 13.78 -4.71
C ASP A 396 9.14 13.38 -3.30
N VAL A 397 9.87 14.28 -2.63
CA VAL A 397 10.36 14.08 -1.25
C VAL A 397 9.20 13.88 -0.27
N ALA A 398 8.06 14.56 -0.48
CA ALA A 398 6.88 14.35 0.34
C ALA A 398 6.39 12.89 0.26
N THR A 399 6.31 12.31 -0.93
CA THR A 399 5.89 10.91 -1.13
C THR A 399 6.91 9.94 -0.54
N TYR A 400 8.21 10.23 -0.58
CA TYR A 400 9.21 9.47 0.18
C TYR A 400 8.87 9.44 1.68
N ILE A 401 8.68 10.61 2.31
CA ILE A 401 8.35 10.74 3.74
C ILE A 401 7.07 9.97 4.08
N HIS A 402 6.02 10.12 3.26
CA HIS A 402 4.73 9.43 3.44
C HIS A 402 4.82 7.90 3.32
N ARG A 403 5.67 7.39 2.41
CA ARG A 403 5.97 5.95 2.25
C ARG A 403 6.74 5.39 3.45
N VAL A 404 7.83 6.03 3.87
CA VAL A 404 8.62 5.54 5.02
C VAL A 404 7.89 5.70 6.35
N GLY A 405 7.01 6.70 6.47
CA GLY A 405 6.09 6.88 7.58
C GLY A 405 5.01 5.79 7.77
N ARG A 406 5.10 4.66 7.04
CA ARG A 406 4.32 3.43 7.31
C ARG A 406 5.02 2.47 8.28
N THR A 407 6.29 2.69 8.57
CA THR A 407 7.08 2.02 9.62
C THR A 407 7.51 3.05 10.68
N ALA A 408 8.20 2.63 11.74
CA ALA A 408 8.66 3.48 12.86
C ALA A 408 7.55 4.35 13.49
N ARG A 409 6.38 3.75 13.78
CA ARG A 409 5.21 4.44 14.37
C ARG A 409 5.17 4.32 15.88
N HIS A 410 4.64 5.36 16.53
CA HIS A 410 4.60 5.48 17.99
C HIS A 410 6.00 5.28 18.59
N THR A 411 6.15 4.33 19.51
CA THR A 411 7.43 3.97 20.15
C THR A 411 8.18 2.84 19.43
N ALA A 412 7.61 2.25 18.37
CA ALA A 412 8.23 1.15 17.66
C ALA A 412 9.33 1.66 16.71
N GLY A 413 10.48 0.98 16.69
CA GLY A 413 11.50 1.19 15.66
C GLY A 413 11.04 0.70 14.28
N GLY A 414 11.73 1.11 13.23
CA GLY A 414 11.39 0.73 11.86
C GLY A 414 12.54 0.84 10.88
N LYS A 415 12.44 0.15 9.74
CA LYS A 415 13.48 0.14 8.71
C LYS A 415 12.89 0.43 7.33
N ALA A 416 13.54 1.32 6.61
CA ALA A 416 13.18 1.69 5.24
C ALA A 416 14.35 1.46 4.29
N ILE A 417 14.07 0.80 3.16
CA ILE A 417 15.00 0.63 2.04
C ILE A 417 14.42 1.29 0.79
N LEU A 418 15.25 2.08 0.10
CA LEU A 418 14.95 2.65 -1.21
C LEU A 418 15.89 2.05 -2.27
N PHE A 419 15.36 1.51 -3.35
CA PHE A 419 16.14 1.08 -4.52
C PHE A 419 16.17 2.19 -5.57
N VAL A 420 17.36 2.74 -5.81
CA VAL A 420 17.61 3.86 -6.73
C VAL A 420 18.36 3.33 -7.94
N GLU A 421 17.86 3.56 -9.14
CA GLU A 421 18.58 3.26 -10.39
C GLU A 421 19.67 4.33 -10.61
N PRO A 422 20.85 4.01 -11.20
CA PRO A 422 21.95 4.97 -11.37
C PRO A 422 21.60 6.35 -11.97
N SER A 423 20.61 6.47 -12.86
CA SER A 423 20.13 7.77 -13.36
C SER A 423 19.24 8.52 -12.36
N GLU A 424 18.59 7.83 -11.43
CA GLU A 424 17.72 8.38 -10.37
C GLU A 424 18.51 8.99 -9.18
N ILE A 425 19.86 8.99 -9.21
CA ILE A 425 20.73 9.41 -8.08
C ILE A 425 20.41 10.83 -7.57
N LYS A 426 19.98 11.76 -8.43
CA LYS A 426 19.56 13.12 -8.06
C LYS A 426 18.45 13.15 -7.00
N MET A 427 17.64 12.09 -6.88
CA MET A 427 16.66 12.00 -5.79
C MET A 427 17.34 11.96 -4.41
N LEU A 428 18.50 11.30 -4.29
CA LEU A 428 19.25 11.21 -3.03
C LEU A 428 19.85 12.56 -2.62
N GLU A 429 20.13 13.44 -3.58
CA GLU A 429 20.58 14.81 -3.33
C GLU A 429 19.44 15.64 -2.75
N LYS A 430 18.27 15.61 -3.39
CA LYS A 430 17.03 16.28 -2.90
C LYS A 430 16.59 15.80 -1.51
N LEU A 431 16.79 14.52 -1.20
CA LEU A 431 16.51 13.97 0.13
C LEU A 431 17.52 14.45 1.19
N LYS A 432 18.78 14.70 0.82
CA LYS A 432 19.80 15.29 1.70
C LYS A 432 19.59 16.79 1.93
N GLU A 433 19.18 17.54 0.89
CA GLU A 433 18.80 18.96 0.99
C GLU A 433 17.67 19.16 2.02
N GLU A 434 16.69 18.26 2.02
CA GLU A 434 15.59 18.20 3.00
C GLU A 434 15.98 17.59 4.37
N LYS A 435 17.29 17.49 4.66
CA LYS A 435 17.88 16.98 5.91
C LYS A 435 17.41 15.58 6.31
N ILE A 436 17.16 14.70 5.35
CA ILE A 436 16.74 13.31 5.64
C ILE A 436 18.00 12.42 5.75
N PRO A 437 18.21 11.72 6.89
CA PRO A 437 19.44 10.96 7.16
C PRO A 437 19.42 9.60 6.46
N ILE A 438 19.61 9.60 5.14
CA ILE A 438 19.63 8.39 4.31
C ILE A 438 21.06 7.93 4.06
N ILE A 439 21.37 6.69 4.48
CA ILE A 439 22.65 6.06 4.20
C ILE A 439 22.60 5.41 2.81
N ALA A 440 23.28 5.99 1.83
CA ALA A 440 23.42 5.41 0.49
C ALA A 440 24.51 4.32 0.49
N LYS A 441 24.23 3.17 -0.13
CA LYS A 441 25.16 2.05 -0.30
C LYS A 441 25.17 1.57 -1.76
N PRO A 442 26.33 1.35 -2.39
CA PRO A 442 26.39 0.65 -3.67
C PRO A 442 25.95 -0.82 -3.49
N LEU A 443 25.34 -1.40 -4.53
CA LEU A 443 24.93 -2.81 -4.56
C LEU A 443 26.07 -3.79 -4.22
N GLN A 444 27.31 -3.42 -4.52
CA GLN A 444 28.52 -4.21 -4.27
C GLN A 444 28.75 -4.56 -2.79
N ILE A 445 28.17 -3.81 -1.85
CA ILE A 445 28.23 -4.10 -0.39
C ILE A 445 27.27 -5.24 0.00
N ILE A 446 26.26 -5.55 -0.83
CA ILE A 446 25.38 -6.69 -0.61
C ILE A 446 26.14 -7.95 -1.01
N ASN A 447 26.20 -8.94 -0.11
CA ASN A 447 26.84 -10.22 -0.43
C ASN A 447 26.19 -10.84 -1.67
N LYS A 448 26.96 -10.90 -2.78
CA LYS A 448 26.54 -11.44 -4.08
C LYS A 448 26.10 -12.91 -3.99
N GLU A 449 26.64 -13.69 -3.06
CA GLU A 449 26.24 -15.09 -2.82
C GLU A 449 24.77 -15.21 -2.36
N LYS A 450 24.19 -14.14 -1.80
CA LYS A 450 22.79 -14.09 -1.37
C LYS A 450 21.84 -13.56 -2.45
N LEU A 451 22.36 -13.05 -3.56
CA LEU A 451 21.55 -12.53 -4.66
C LEU A 451 21.11 -13.68 -5.58
N GLN A 452 19.86 -14.12 -5.43
CA GLN A 452 19.28 -15.17 -6.28
C GLN A 452 18.66 -14.54 -7.52
N SER A 453 19.16 -14.89 -8.72
CA SER A 453 18.52 -14.41 -9.95
C SER A 453 17.19 -15.12 -10.20
N VAL A 454 16.15 -14.33 -10.39
CA VAL A 454 14.77 -14.78 -10.58
C VAL A 454 14.39 -14.71 -12.05
N SER A 455 15.11 -13.95 -12.89
CA SER A 455 14.84 -13.82 -14.32
C SER A 455 14.63 -15.16 -15.07
N PRO A 456 15.38 -16.26 -14.80
CA PRO A 456 15.14 -17.54 -15.49
C PRO A 456 13.85 -18.21 -15.01
N LEU A 457 13.54 -18.07 -13.71
CA LEU A 457 12.33 -18.59 -13.09
C LEU A 457 11.10 -17.80 -13.57
N LEU A 458 11.19 -16.48 -13.71
CA LEU A 458 10.14 -15.63 -14.29
C LEU A 458 9.87 -16.03 -15.74
N ALA A 459 10.92 -16.16 -16.58
CA ALA A 459 10.77 -16.63 -17.96
C ALA A 459 10.05 -17.98 -18.03
N SER A 460 10.41 -18.94 -17.15
CA SER A 460 9.73 -20.24 -17.08
C SER A 460 8.24 -20.13 -16.69
N ILE A 461 7.88 -19.15 -15.85
CA ILE A 461 6.48 -18.86 -15.47
C ILE A 461 5.71 -18.24 -16.64
N LEU A 462 6.30 -17.31 -17.40
CA LEU A 462 5.63 -16.68 -18.55
C LEU A 462 5.30 -17.75 -19.62
N VAL A 463 6.24 -18.66 -19.88
CA VAL A 463 6.08 -19.79 -20.83
C VAL A 463 5.04 -20.80 -20.38
N LYS A 464 4.84 -20.96 -19.07
CA LYS A 464 3.87 -21.90 -18.47
C LYS A 464 2.46 -21.31 -18.34
N TYR A 465 2.34 -19.98 -18.33
CA TYR A 465 1.07 -19.28 -18.09
C TYR A 465 0.95 -18.06 -19.04
N PRO A 466 0.27 -18.18 -20.19
CA PRO A 466 0.12 -17.10 -21.18
C PRO A 466 -0.39 -15.78 -20.59
N ASP A 467 -1.35 -15.83 -19.65
CA ASP A 467 -1.88 -14.65 -18.95
C ASP A 467 -0.77 -13.86 -18.22
N MET A 468 0.24 -14.56 -17.68
CA MET A 468 1.38 -13.92 -17.02
C MET A 468 2.26 -13.20 -18.02
N GLN A 469 2.40 -13.71 -19.25
CA GLN A 469 3.17 -13.06 -20.30
C GLN A 469 2.51 -11.74 -20.74
N GLN A 470 1.20 -11.75 -21.00
CA GLN A 470 0.46 -10.52 -21.31
C GLN A 470 0.55 -9.51 -20.15
N LEU A 471 0.44 -9.99 -18.92
CA LEU A 471 0.47 -9.17 -17.72
C LEU A 471 1.88 -8.59 -17.46
N ALA A 472 2.94 -9.33 -17.77
CA ALA A 472 4.33 -8.87 -17.77
C ALA A 472 4.56 -7.75 -18.81
N GLN A 473 4.13 -7.95 -20.07
CA GLN A 473 4.21 -6.93 -21.12
C GLN A 473 3.44 -5.66 -20.73
N ARG A 474 2.20 -5.82 -20.26
CA ARG A 474 1.35 -4.72 -19.78
C ARG A 474 2.00 -4.00 -18.58
N ALA A 475 2.67 -4.71 -17.67
CA ALA A 475 3.40 -4.11 -16.54
C ALA A 475 4.62 -3.29 -17.00
N PHE A 476 5.48 -3.88 -17.86
CA PHE A 476 6.65 -3.24 -18.46
C PHE A 476 6.29 -1.92 -19.16
N ILE A 477 5.31 -1.95 -20.08
CA ILE A 477 4.85 -0.76 -20.81
C ILE A 477 4.31 0.31 -19.85
N THR A 478 3.56 -0.10 -18.81
CA THR A 478 2.96 0.86 -17.86
C THR A 478 4.01 1.49 -16.94
N TYR A 479 5.08 0.78 -16.57
CA TYR A 479 6.20 1.34 -15.83
C TYR A 479 6.91 2.42 -16.65
N LEU A 480 7.29 2.12 -17.90
CA LEU A 480 7.93 3.10 -18.79
C LEU A 480 7.03 4.31 -19.07
N LYS A 481 5.69 4.10 -19.20
CA LYS A 481 4.72 5.22 -19.28
C LYS A 481 4.73 6.10 -18.03
N ALA A 482 4.86 5.51 -16.83
CA ALA A 482 4.87 6.27 -15.58
C ALA A 482 6.12 7.16 -15.48
N VAL A 483 7.32 6.61 -15.68
CA VAL A 483 8.58 7.39 -15.72
C VAL A 483 8.51 8.47 -16.82
N CYS A 484 7.91 8.16 -17.97
CA CYS A 484 7.68 9.14 -19.04
C CYS A 484 6.74 10.28 -18.64
N LYS A 485 5.79 10.05 -17.72
CA LYS A 485 4.80 11.04 -17.23
C LYS A 485 5.29 11.89 -16.05
N GLU A 486 6.31 11.44 -15.31
CA GLU A 486 6.83 12.20 -14.16
C GLU A 486 7.32 13.61 -14.54
N LYS A 487 7.08 14.59 -13.68
CA LYS A 487 7.38 16.01 -13.99
C LYS A 487 8.88 16.31 -13.97
N ASP A 488 9.60 15.69 -13.05
CA ASP A 488 11.03 15.91 -12.82
C ASP A 488 11.88 15.10 -13.82
N LYS A 489 12.25 15.73 -14.95
CA LYS A 489 13.07 15.10 -15.99
C LYS A 489 14.56 15.03 -15.67
N GLU A 490 15.00 15.62 -14.56
CA GLU A 490 16.37 15.44 -14.10
C GLU A 490 16.55 14.13 -13.36
N VAL A 491 15.55 13.73 -12.56
CA VAL A 491 15.51 12.43 -11.86
C VAL A 491 14.97 11.32 -12.77
N PHE A 492 13.93 11.60 -13.58
CA PHE A 492 13.20 10.59 -14.36
C PHE A 492 13.41 10.74 -15.87
N ASP A 493 14.53 10.20 -16.36
CA ASP A 493 14.84 10.12 -17.80
C ASP A 493 14.73 8.68 -18.34
N VAL A 494 13.67 8.41 -19.10
CA VAL A 494 13.42 7.10 -19.72
C VAL A 494 14.53 6.69 -20.69
N MET A 495 15.25 7.65 -21.30
CA MET A 495 16.30 7.36 -22.28
C MET A 495 17.59 6.80 -21.65
N LYS A 496 17.77 6.96 -20.33
CA LYS A 496 18.92 6.43 -19.58
C LYS A 496 18.69 5.03 -19.02
N LEU A 497 17.47 4.51 -19.08
CA LEU A 497 17.12 3.20 -18.55
C LEU A 497 17.57 2.09 -19.52
N GLY A 498 18.14 1.01 -18.99
CA GLY A 498 18.39 -0.24 -19.74
C GLY A 498 17.09 -0.96 -20.09
N ILE A 499 16.41 -0.52 -21.14
CA ILE A 499 15.07 -1.00 -21.54
C ILE A 499 15.07 -2.51 -21.86
N ASP A 500 16.05 -2.97 -22.64
CA ASP A 500 16.14 -4.38 -23.06
C ASP A 500 16.55 -5.31 -21.91
N GLU A 501 17.52 -4.89 -21.10
CA GLU A 501 17.91 -5.60 -19.87
C GLU A 501 16.74 -5.72 -18.89
N PHE A 502 15.96 -4.65 -18.72
CA PHE A 502 14.77 -4.66 -17.89
C PHE A 502 13.71 -5.62 -18.44
N SER A 503 13.51 -5.67 -19.76
CA SER A 503 12.62 -6.63 -20.40
C SER A 503 13.03 -8.07 -20.11
N ALA A 504 14.32 -8.38 -20.29
CA ALA A 504 14.89 -9.68 -19.99
C ALA A 504 14.77 -10.04 -18.49
N SER A 505 14.96 -9.08 -17.57
CA SER A 505 14.83 -9.31 -16.12
C SER A 505 13.42 -9.73 -15.68
N ILE A 506 12.39 -9.23 -16.38
CA ILE A 506 10.99 -9.61 -16.17
C ILE A 506 10.68 -11.01 -16.74
N GLY A 507 11.60 -11.59 -17.51
CA GLY A 507 11.48 -12.89 -18.17
C GLY A 507 10.85 -12.82 -19.57
N LEU A 508 10.71 -11.62 -20.15
CA LEU A 508 10.19 -11.47 -21.51
C LEU A 508 11.25 -11.89 -22.54
N PRO A 509 10.89 -12.64 -23.60
CA PRO A 509 11.86 -13.08 -24.61
C PRO A 509 12.28 -12.00 -25.59
N LEU A 510 11.46 -10.96 -25.74
CA LEU A 510 11.64 -9.84 -26.66
C LEU A 510 11.09 -8.58 -26.01
N THR A 511 11.77 -7.46 -26.23
CA THR A 511 11.34 -6.14 -25.77
C THR A 511 10.03 -5.73 -26.47
N PRO A 512 8.93 -5.51 -25.73
CA PRO A 512 7.67 -5.07 -26.33
C PRO A 512 7.81 -3.72 -27.04
N LYS A 513 7.29 -3.58 -28.25
CA LYS A 513 7.34 -2.32 -29.02
C LYS A 513 6.58 -1.20 -28.28
N VAL A 514 7.28 -0.14 -27.87
CA VAL A 514 6.71 0.97 -27.09
C VAL A 514 6.49 2.22 -27.95
N ARG A 515 5.30 2.36 -28.54
CA ARG A 515 4.98 3.39 -29.56
C ARG A 515 5.40 4.84 -29.20
N PHE A 516 5.25 5.26 -27.94
CA PHE A 516 5.56 6.63 -27.51
C PHE A 516 7.07 6.93 -27.35
N LEU A 517 7.90 5.90 -27.18
CA LEU A 517 9.36 6.07 -27.15
C LEU A 517 9.87 6.38 -28.56
N ASN A 518 9.37 5.66 -29.56
CA ASN A 518 9.72 5.88 -30.96
C ASN A 518 9.37 7.30 -31.43
N GLN A 519 8.24 7.87 -30.98
CA GLN A 519 7.87 9.26 -31.27
C GLN A 519 8.83 10.30 -30.65
N LYS A 520 9.31 10.08 -29.41
CA LYS A 520 10.31 10.97 -28.79
C LYS A 520 11.70 10.85 -29.41
N ILE A 521 12.07 9.66 -29.87
CA ILE A 521 13.32 9.43 -30.62
C ILE A 521 13.22 10.12 -31.98
N ALA A 522 12.12 9.91 -32.72
CA ALA A 522 11.86 10.57 -34.01
C ALA A 522 11.85 12.11 -33.92
N GLY A 523 11.20 12.67 -32.88
CA GLY A 523 11.16 14.11 -32.63
C GLY A 523 12.53 14.74 -32.30
N LYS A 524 13.45 13.95 -31.70
CA LYS A 524 14.85 14.39 -31.50
C LYS A 524 15.73 14.24 -32.74
N SER A 525 15.37 13.37 -33.70
CA SER A 525 16.05 13.32 -35.00
C SER A 525 15.60 14.45 -35.93
N SER A 526 14.33 14.87 -35.90
CA SER A 526 13.87 16.02 -36.70
C SER A 526 14.41 17.35 -36.18
N SER A 527 14.61 17.50 -34.86
CA SER A 527 15.15 18.73 -34.26
C SER A 527 16.68 18.88 -34.38
N LYS A 528 17.36 17.98 -35.08
CA LYS A 528 18.83 18.05 -35.35
C LYS A 528 19.17 18.37 -36.81
N LEU A 529 18.16 18.53 -37.68
CA LEU A 529 18.35 18.80 -39.11
C LEU A 529 17.94 20.22 -39.54
N SER A 530 17.85 21.15 -38.59
CA SER A 530 17.45 22.55 -38.80
C SER A 530 18.27 23.51 -37.93
N GLN A 531 19.60 23.47 -38.11
CA GLN A 531 20.54 24.50 -37.64
C GLN A 531 21.55 24.86 -38.74
N THR A 532 21.05 25.41 -39.84
CA THR A 532 21.82 26.26 -40.77
C THR A 532 20.86 27.20 -41.50
N VAL A 533 21.30 28.46 -41.68
CA VAL A 533 20.63 29.63 -42.28
C VAL A 533 19.92 30.53 -41.26
N GLU A 534 20.34 31.79 -41.28
CA GLU A 534 20.06 32.88 -40.34
C GLU A 534 19.35 34.03 -41.07
N ILE A 535 18.57 34.85 -40.33
CA ILE A 535 18.12 36.23 -40.68
C ILE A 535 17.07 36.28 -41.83
N ASP A 536 15.89 36.95 -41.72
CA ASP A 536 15.65 38.31 -41.23
C ASP A 536 14.19 38.57 -40.72
N ASN A 537 13.93 39.79 -40.23
CA ASN A 537 12.65 40.25 -39.65
C ASN A 537 11.67 40.87 -40.68
N SER A 538 10.34 40.81 -40.42
CA SER A 538 9.45 42.01 -40.34
C SER A 538 7.93 41.74 -40.17
N ALA A 539 7.32 42.58 -39.33
CA ALA A 539 5.97 43.21 -39.38
C ALA A 539 4.66 42.45 -39.71
N ALA A 540 3.68 42.60 -38.78
CA ALA A 540 2.25 42.95 -38.98
C ALA A 540 1.30 42.03 -39.81
N GLU A 541 -0.02 41.95 -39.60
CA GLU A 541 -0.93 42.32 -38.49
C GLU A 541 -2.29 41.58 -38.65
N ASN A 542 -2.99 41.29 -37.54
CA ASN A 542 -4.47 41.36 -37.39
C ASN A 542 -5.45 40.54 -38.28
N LEU A 543 -6.17 39.54 -37.71
CA LEU A 543 -7.62 39.64 -37.33
C LEU A 543 -8.32 38.29 -36.95
N LEU A 544 -9.25 38.41 -35.98
CA LEU A 544 -10.49 37.64 -35.73
C LEU A 544 -10.47 36.18 -35.20
N GLU A 545 -10.62 36.11 -33.88
CA GLU A 545 -11.71 35.45 -33.12
C GLU A 545 -12.04 33.94 -33.24
N THR A 546 -11.75 33.26 -32.11
CA THR A 546 -12.49 32.21 -31.37
C THR A 546 -13.91 31.78 -31.83
N PRO A 547 -14.32 30.50 -31.61
CA PRO A 547 -14.05 29.76 -30.37
C PRO A 547 -13.47 28.34 -30.50
N LYS A 548 -12.55 28.01 -29.58
CA LYS A 548 -12.12 26.62 -29.31
C LYS A 548 -13.20 25.92 -28.48
N ALA A 549 -13.79 24.86 -29.03
CA ALA A 549 -14.45 23.86 -28.22
C ALA A 549 -13.39 23.06 -27.44
N GLU A 550 -13.40 23.14 -26.11
CA GLU A 550 -12.57 22.30 -25.25
C GLU A 550 -13.15 20.87 -25.21
N SER A 551 -12.69 20.00 -26.12
CA SER A 551 -12.99 18.57 -26.04
C SER A 551 -12.24 17.95 -24.86
N SER A 552 -12.98 17.56 -23.84
CA SER A 552 -12.50 16.83 -22.68
C SER A 552 -11.99 15.43 -23.09
N GLU A 553 -10.67 15.25 -23.11
CA GLU A 553 -10.07 13.90 -23.12
C GLU A 553 -10.44 13.19 -21.81
N SER A 554 -11.45 12.33 -21.90
CA SER A 554 -11.95 11.50 -20.81
C SER A 554 -11.10 10.23 -20.68
N ASP A 555 -11.01 9.70 -19.46
CA ASP A 555 -10.28 8.46 -19.18
C ASP A 555 -10.88 7.29 -19.99
N GLU A 556 -10.14 6.77 -20.98
CA GLU A 556 -10.50 5.52 -21.66
C GLU A 556 -10.35 4.32 -20.70
N ASP A 557 -11.46 3.96 -20.06
CA ASP A 557 -11.60 2.70 -19.33
C ASP A 557 -11.73 1.52 -20.32
N GLU A 558 -10.58 0.93 -20.69
CA GLU A 558 -10.54 -0.42 -21.29
C GLU A 558 -11.21 -1.42 -20.33
N SER A 559 -12.46 -1.77 -20.65
CA SER A 559 -13.15 -2.92 -20.07
C SER A 559 -12.74 -4.19 -20.82
N ASP A 560 -12.30 -5.22 -20.08
CA ASP A 560 -12.04 -6.53 -20.66
C ASP A 560 -13.40 -7.15 -21.07
N ASN A 561 -13.63 -7.40 -22.36
CA ASN A 561 -14.73 -8.23 -22.87
C ASN A 561 -14.15 -9.40 -23.67
N ASP A 562 -14.70 -10.59 -23.43
CA ASP A 562 -14.15 -11.88 -23.84
C ASP A 562 -14.92 -12.47 -25.03
N LEU A 563 -14.28 -13.37 -25.78
CA LEU A 563 -14.80 -14.26 -26.84
C LEU A 563 -16.11 -13.92 -27.60
N LEU A 564 -16.01 -13.86 -28.94
CA LEU A 564 -16.64 -14.81 -29.88
C LEU A 564 -16.04 -14.64 -31.29
N GLY A 565 -16.01 -15.69 -32.11
CA GLY A 565 -15.28 -15.72 -33.40
C GLY A 565 -16.12 -16.07 -34.63
N LYS A 566 -15.43 -16.42 -35.73
CA LYS A 566 -15.87 -16.63 -37.14
C LYS A 566 -15.85 -15.37 -38.02
N GLU A 567 -15.61 -15.43 -39.35
CA GLU A 567 -14.90 -16.39 -40.22
C GLU A 567 -14.57 -15.67 -41.55
N ILE A 568 -13.49 -16.06 -42.22
CA ILE A 568 -13.25 -16.10 -43.69
C ILE A 568 -13.89 -15.01 -44.60
N SER A 569 -13.04 -14.25 -45.32
CA SER A 569 -13.17 -14.10 -46.79
C SER A 569 -11.90 -13.53 -47.45
N SER A 570 -11.55 -14.04 -48.63
CA SER A 570 -10.32 -13.79 -49.41
C SER A 570 -10.56 -13.08 -50.75
N ALA A 571 -9.61 -12.24 -51.21
CA ALA A 571 -9.33 -11.88 -52.62
C ALA A 571 -7.92 -11.20 -52.65
N ILE A 572 -6.90 -11.62 -53.44
CA ILE A 572 -6.69 -11.48 -54.90
C ILE A 572 -6.50 -9.99 -55.28
N THR A 573 -5.49 -9.48 -56.02
CA THR A 573 -4.47 -9.95 -57.01
C THR A 573 -3.04 -9.53 -56.60
N GLU A 574 -1.88 -10.08 -57.03
CA GLU A 574 -1.34 -10.68 -58.29
C GLU A 574 -0.61 -9.70 -59.25
N ILE A 575 0.63 -10.09 -59.64
CA ILE A 575 1.40 -9.86 -60.91
C ILE A 575 2.89 -9.44 -60.73
N ASP A 576 3.78 -10.39 -61.08
CA ASP A 576 5.12 -10.36 -61.74
C ASP A 576 5.98 -9.06 -61.82
N THR A 577 7.32 -9.12 -61.71
CA THR A 577 8.17 -9.61 -62.84
C THR A 577 9.68 -9.78 -62.54
N VAL A 578 10.26 -10.82 -63.18
CA VAL A 578 11.61 -10.92 -63.79
C VAL A 578 12.89 -11.00 -62.93
N VAL A 579 13.61 -12.12 -63.11
CA VAL A 579 15.04 -12.38 -62.77
C VAL A 579 15.89 -12.12 -64.04
N PRO A 580 17.19 -11.75 -63.93
CA PRO A 580 18.22 -12.77 -64.22
C PRO A 580 19.55 -12.58 -63.46
N GLY A 581 20.34 -13.66 -63.30
CA GLY A 581 21.73 -13.56 -62.84
C GLY A 581 22.35 -14.88 -62.38
N THR A 582 23.16 -15.53 -63.22
CA THR A 582 23.77 -16.84 -62.92
C THR A 582 25.24 -16.72 -62.50
N ARG A 583 25.71 -17.54 -61.54
CA ARG A 583 26.92 -18.39 -61.71
C ARG A 583 27.21 -19.36 -60.55
N VAL A 584 27.85 -20.44 -60.97
CA VAL A 584 28.02 -21.77 -60.37
C VAL A 584 29.18 -21.86 -59.36
N LEU A 585 29.16 -22.95 -58.56
CA LEU A 585 30.25 -23.63 -57.80
C LEU A 585 30.29 -23.30 -56.28
N LYS A 586 30.76 -24.18 -55.37
CA LYS A 586 31.34 -25.55 -55.46
C LYS A 586 31.06 -26.36 -54.16
N LYS A 587 30.76 -27.68 -54.25
CA LYS A 587 30.59 -28.58 -53.07
C LYS A 587 31.93 -28.85 -52.34
N LYS A 588 31.94 -28.95 -51.00
CA LYS A 588 32.87 -29.87 -50.27
C LYS A 588 32.50 -30.18 -48.79
N LYS A 589 32.04 -31.42 -48.59
CA LYS A 589 32.21 -32.34 -47.43
C LYS A 589 32.31 -31.76 -46.00
N LEU A 590 31.26 -32.03 -45.21
CA LEU A 590 31.33 -32.13 -43.74
C LEU A 590 32.23 -33.32 -43.32
N LYS A 591 33.08 -33.10 -42.31
CA LYS A 591 33.67 -34.17 -41.48
C LYS A 591 33.16 -33.98 -40.05
N ILE A 592 32.31 -34.89 -39.60
CA ILE A 592 31.92 -34.99 -38.19
C ILE A 592 33.11 -35.64 -37.45
N ASN A 593 33.63 -34.98 -36.41
CA ASN A 593 34.60 -35.61 -35.51
C ASN A 593 33.93 -35.87 -34.16
N ILE A 594 33.76 -37.14 -33.83
CA ILE A 594 33.11 -37.61 -32.61
C ILE A 594 34.20 -37.71 -31.54
N HIS A 595 34.20 -36.78 -30.57
CA HIS A 595 34.70 -36.90 -29.18
C HIS A 595 35.15 -35.54 -28.61
N ARG A 596 34.32 -34.89 -27.79
CA ARG A 596 34.78 -34.08 -26.65
C ARG A 596 33.66 -33.85 -25.62
N PRO A 597 33.91 -34.03 -24.31
CA PRO A 597 32.88 -33.85 -23.29
C PRO A 597 32.74 -32.39 -22.78
N VAL A 598 31.63 -32.20 -22.08
CA VAL A 598 31.07 -31.01 -21.39
C VAL A 598 32.09 -30.00 -20.83
N GLY A 599 31.84 -28.72 -21.08
CA GLY A 599 32.43 -27.59 -20.38
C GLY A 599 31.89 -26.25 -20.91
N THR A 600 31.13 -25.52 -20.10
CA THR A 600 30.44 -24.28 -20.52
C THR A 600 31.46 -23.15 -20.72
N ARG A 601 31.79 -22.82 -21.98
CA ARG A 601 32.63 -21.66 -22.29
C ARG A 601 31.86 -20.36 -22.07
N VAL A 602 32.41 -19.49 -21.24
CA VAL A 602 32.04 -18.07 -21.21
C VAL A 602 32.70 -17.40 -22.42
N LEU A 603 31.94 -16.61 -23.16
CA LEU A 603 32.45 -15.78 -24.25
C LEU A 603 32.52 -14.33 -23.75
N PHE A 604 33.62 -13.68 -24.11
CA PHE A 604 33.89 -12.28 -23.84
C PHE A 604 33.80 -11.48 -25.13
N ASP A 605 33.47 -10.20 -25.05
CA ASP A 605 33.62 -9.27 -26.17
C ASP A 605 35.10 -8.90 -26.40
N GLU A 606 35.37 -8.09 -27.43
CA GLU A 606 36.73 -7.63 -27.78
C GLU A 606 37.37 -6.74 -26.68
N GLU A 607 36.57 -6.32 -25.70
CA GLU A 607 36.94 -5.46 -24.57
C GLU A 607 37.10 -6.25 -23.25
N GLY A 608 36.82 -7.57 -23.26
CA GLY A 608 37.05 -8.47 -22.13
C GLY A 608 35.90 -8.58 -21.12
N ASN A 609 34.68 -8.14 -21.46
CA ASN A 609 33.51 -8.24 -20.58
C ASN A 609 32.69 -9.53 -20.87
N THR A 610 32.05 -10.09 -19.84
CA THR A 610 31.24 -11.32 -19.97
C THR A 610 29.89 -11.04 -20.61
N LEU A 611 29.62 -11.61 -21.79
CA LEU A 611 28.35 -11.39 -22.50
C LEU A 611 27.17 -12.16 -21.87
N PRO A 612 25.97 -11.55 -21.74
CA PRO A 612 24.77 -12.25 -21.30
C PRO A 612 24.36 -13.40 -22.26
N PRO A 613 23.84 -14.55 -21.78
CA PRO A 613 23.47 -15.71 -22.62
C PRO A 613 22.29 -15.53 -23.60
N LEU A 614 21.96 -14.30 -23.98
CA LEU A 614 20.93 -13.91 -24.94
C LEU A 614 21.43 -12.92 -26.00
N ALA A 615 22.58 -12.28 -25.79
CA ALA A 615 23.19 -11.37 -26.78
C ALA A 615 23.69 -12.13 -28.02
N SER A 616 24.07 -13.40 -27.88
CA SER A 616 24.60 -14.26 -28.96
C SER A 616 23.56 -14.74 -30.00
N ILE A 617 22.40 -14.08 -30.10
CA ILE A 617 21.31 -14.41 -31.03
C ILE A 617 20.96 -13.20 -31.93
N ALA A 618 21.51 -12.01 -31.63
CA ALA A 618 21.48 -10.89 -32.57
C ALA A 618 22.69 -11.00 -33.51
N ASP A 619 22.45 -11.24 -34.80
CA ASP A 619 23.50 -11.25 -35.82
C ASP A 619 24.08 -9.84 -35.99
N THR A 620 25.24 -9.58 -35.38
CA THR A 620 26.03 -8.36 -35.58
C THR A 620 26.91 -8.48 -36.82
N ASN A 621 26.30 -8.71 -37.98
CA ASN A 621 26.90 -8.57 -39.30
C ASN A 621 25.80 -8.09 -40.26
N GLY A 622 25.60 -6.77 -40.31
CA GLY A 622 24.35 -6.19 -40.78
C GLY A 622 24.25 -5.98 -42.29
N THR A 623 23.02 -5.91 -42.78
CA THR A 623 22.48 -4.71 -43.45
C THR A 623 20.98 -4.86 -43.64
N ASN A 624 20.24 -3.79 -43.29
CA ASN A 624 18.81 -3.54 -43.52
C ASN A 624 17.92 -4.71 -44.00
N ASP A 625 17.45 -5.58 -43.09
CA ASP A 625 16.00 -5.61 -42.79
C ASP A 625 15.68 -6.37 -41.49
N SER A 626 14.51 -6.10 -40.91
CA SER A 626 14.10 -6.69 -39.63
C SER A 626 13.09 -7.84 -39.80
N SER A 627 13.54 -9.09 -39.97
CA SER A 627 12.87 -10.30 -39.44
C SER A 627 13.48 -11.64 -39.90
N ALA A 628 14.13 -12.37 -38.97
CA ALA A 628 14.29 -13.83 -39.04
C ALA A 628 14.65 -14.41 -37.65
N ILE A 629 13.76 -14.27 -36.66
CA ILE A 629 13.96 -14.96 -35.38
C ILE A 629 13.74 -16.46 -35.62
N ASP A 630 14.79 -17.24 -35.42
CA ASP A 630 14.75 -18.70 -35.49
C ASP A 630 13.85 -19.27 -34.37
N VAL A 631 12.58 -19.49 -34.73
CA VAL A 631 11.51 -19.93 -33.82
C VAL A 631 11.86 -21.25 -33.14
N ASP A 632 12.59 -22.13 -33.84
CA ASP A 632 12.93 -23.46 -33.34
C ASP A 632 13.98 -23.39 -32.23
N LYS A 633 14.99 -22.52 -32.33
CA LYS A 633 15.95 -22.27 -31.24
C LYS A 633 15.28 -21.70 -29.98
N VAL A 634 14.28 -20.84 -30.16
CA VAL A 634 13.47 -20.31 -29.05
C VAL A 634 12.66 -21.43 -28.38
N GLN A 635 12.00 -22.28 -29.17
CA GLN A 635 11.26 -23.45 -28.66
C GLN A 635 12.18 -24.48 -27.96
N GLU A 636 13.37 -24.74 -28.50
CA GLU A 636 14.32 -25.71 -27.92
C GLU A 636 14.84 -25.23 -26.56
N ARG A 637 15.15 -23.93 -26.42
CA ARG A 637 15.51 -23.31 -25.14
C ARG A 637 14.36 -23.42 -24.13
N TYR A 638 13.12 -23.21 -24.56
CA TYR A 638 11.95 -23.41 -23.69
C TYR A 638 11.74 -24.87 -23.30
N LYS A 639 12.06 -25.84 -24.15
CA LYS A 639 12.03 -27.27 -23.82
C LYS A 639 13.03 -27.60 -22.70
N LYS A 640 14.29 -27.12 -22.81
CA LYS A 640 15.33 -27.29 -21.78
C LYS A 640 14.93 -26.62 -20.45
N MET A 641 14.39 -25.40 -20.48
CA MET A 641 13.89 -24.71 -19.27
C MET A 641 12.71 -25.45 -18.60
N ARG A 642 11.82 -26.07 -19.37
CA ARG A 642 10.72 -26.91 -18.83
C ARG A 642 11.23 -28.16 -18.13
N GLU A 643 12.37 -28.72 -18.53
CA GLU A 643 12.99 -29.89 -17.92
C GLU A 643 13.66 -29.55 -16.59
N VAL A 644 14.39 -28.43 -16.51
CA VAL A 644 14.95 -27.91 -15.24
C VAL A 644 13.84 -27.66 -14.22
N LEU A 645 12.76 -26.95 -14.61
CA LEU A 645 11.65 -26.68 -13.69
C LEU A 645 10.91 -27.95 -13.25
N LYS A 646 10.87 -29.01 -14.06
CA LYS A 646 10.34 -30.32 -13.63
C LYS A 646 11.20 -30.99 -12.56
N GLN A 647 12.49 -30.65 -12.44
CA GLN A 647 13.36 -31.14 -11.38
C GLN A 647 13.19 -30.29 -10.11
N GLU A 648 13.22 -28.96 -10.22
CA GLU A 648 12.97 -28.05 -9.08
C GLU A 648 11.58 -28.26 -8.44
N ASP A 649 10.53 -28.35 -9.26
CA ASP A 649 9.14 -28.58 -8.81
C ASP A 649 8.92 -30.00 -8.22
N LYS A 650 9.91 -30.91 -8.32
CA LYS A 650 9.96 -32.16 -7.53
C LYS A 650 10.61 -31.91 -6.16
N VAL A 651 11.75 -31.23 -6.12
CA VAL A 651 12.46 -30.86 -4.88
C VAL A 651 11.54 -30.05 -3.96
N ASP A 652 10.87 -29.03 -4.49
CA ASP A 652 9.90 -28.21 -3.75
C ASP A 652 8.72 -29.03 -3.21
N LYS A 653 8.24 -30.05 -3.95
CA LYS A 653 7.17 -30.94 -3.48
C LYS A 653 7.64 -31.88 -2.37
N ILE A 654 8.90 -32.29 -2.38
CA ILE A 654 9.51 -33.10 -1.31
C ILE A 654 9.64 -32.23 -0.05
N HIS A 655 10.29 -31.07 -0.16
CA HIS A 655 10.45 -30.13 0.95
C HIS A 655 9.11 -29.65 1.53
N ALA A 656 8.09 -29.38 0.69
CA ALA A 656 6.75 -29.06 1.15
C ALA A 656 6.00 -30.25 1.81
N ARG A 657 6.32 -31.49 1.43
CA ARG A 657 5.82 -32.70 2.13
C ARG A 657 6.50 -32.85 3.49
N GLU A 658 7.79 -32.59 3.58
CA GLU A 658 8.57 -32.61 4.82
C GLU A 658 8.08 -31.55 5.81
N LEU A 659 7.98 -30.28 5.41
CA LEU A 659 7.40 -29.21 6.23
C LEU A 659 5.95 -29.51 6.69
N ARG A 660 5.16 -30.24 5.89
CA ARG A 660 3.82 -30.70 6.31
C ARG A 660 3.90 -31.85 7.32
N LYS A 661 4.82 -32.80 7.16
CA LYS A 661 5.08 -33.87 8.15
C LYS A 661 5.55 -33.25 9.46
N GLU A 662 6.52 -32.34 9.40
CA GLU A 662 7.09 -31.65 10.56
C GLU A 662 6.04 -30.81 11.30
N LYS A 663 5.19 -30.04 10.59
CA LYS A 663 4.06 -29.32 11.22
C LYS A 663 3.06 -30.25 11.89
N ARG A 664 2.70 -31.37 11.24
CA ARG A 664 1.83 -32.40 11.84
C ARG A 664 2.47 -33.04 13.07
N LEU A 665 3.79 -33.27 13.04
CA LEU A 665 4.54 -33.85 14.15
C LEU A 665 4.66 -32.86 15.32
N LYS A 666 4.95 -31.58 15.04
CA LYS A 666 4.91 -30.49 16.02
C LYS A 666 3.51 -30.30 16.63
N GLN A 667 2.44 -30.39 15.84
CA GLN A 667 1.06 -30.39 16.36
C GLN A 667 0.76 -31.63 17.22
N LYS A 668 1.16 -32.84 16.80
CA LYS A 668 1.02 -34.04 17.64
C LYS A 668 1.82 -33.94 18.94
N MET A 669 3.02 -33.39 18.91
CA MET A 669 3.84 -33.16 20.11
C MET A 669 3.25 -32.08 21.02
N LYS A 670 2.63 -31.03 20.45
CA LYS A 670 1.89 -30.01 21.23
C LYS A 670 0.67 -30.64 21.90
N LEU A 671 -0.18 -31.34 21.14
CA LEU A 671 -1.35 -32.07 21.67
C LEU A 671 -0.96 -33.15 22.69
N LYS A 672 0.19 -33.81 22.52
CA LYS A 672 0.70 -34.77 23.51
C LYS A 672 1.20 -34.08 24.79
N ARG A 673 1.84 -32.91 24.67
CA ARG A 673 2.23 -32.08 25.83
C ARG A 673 1.01 -31.54 26.57
N GLU A 674 0.07 -30.96 25.84
CA GLU A 674 -1.22 -30.47 26.38
C GLU A 674 -1.94 -31.60 27.11
N ARG A 675 -2.01 -32.81 26.53
CA ARG A 675 -2.54 -33.98 27.24
C ARG A 675 -1.76 -34.37 28.49
N THR A 676 -0.42 -34.41 28.45
CA THR A 676 0.35 -34.71 29.67
C THR A 676 0.29 -33.59 30.72
N GLU A 677 -0.01 -32.35 30.32
CA GLU A 677 -0.27 -31.23 31.24
C GLU A 677 -1.69 -31.33 31.83
N GLU A 678 -2.68 -31.74 31.02
CA GLU A 678 -4.04 -32.08 31.46
C GLU A 678 -4.05 -33.30 32.40
N ASP A 679 -3.41 -34.41 32.02
CA ASP A 679 -3.28 -35.66 32.82
C ASP A 679 -2.57 -35.41 34.17
N VAL A 680 -1.64 -34.45 34.24
CA VAL A 680 -0.98 -34.04 35.50
C VAL A 680 -1.86 -33.12 36.34
N SER A 681 -2.80 -32.39 35.72
CA SER A 681 -3.78 -31.56 36.44
C SER A 681 -5.04 -32.31 36.87
N GLU A 682 -5.41 -33.39 36.18
CA GLU A 682 -6.55 -34.25 36.54
C GLU A 682 -6.22 -35.23 37.68
N SER A 683 -4.96 -35.38 38.09
CA SER A 683 -4.60 -36.27 39.21
C SER A 683 -5.05 -35.78 40.60
N ASP A 684 -5.55 -34.54 40.73
CA ASP A 684 -5.98 -33.95 42.01
C ASP A 684 -7.52 -33.96 42.25
N HIS A 685 -8.36 -34.37 41.29
CA HIS A 685 -9.82 -34.39 41.48
C HIS A 685 -10.56 -35.62 40.93
N GLU A 686 -10.61 -36.66 41.75
CA GLU A 686 -11.46 -37.84 41.53
C GLU A 686 -12.91 -37.61 42.03
N LYS A 687 -13.91 -37.52 41.13
CA LYS A 687 -15.14 -38.37 41.09
C LYS A 687 -16.32 -37.84 40.27
N ALA A 688 -16.86 -38.75 39.43
CA ALA A 688 -18.24 -38.85 38.92
C ALA A 688 -18.83 -37.66 38.10
N ASN A 689 -19.26 -37.84 36.85
CA ASN A 689 -20.40 -38.70 36.51
C ASN A 689 -20.51 -39.06 35.00
N LYS A 690 -21.29 -40.10 34.65
CA LYS A 690 -21.50 -40.56 33.25
C LYS A 690 -22.71 -39.90 32.58
N LYS A 691 -22.63 -39.53 31.28
CA LYS A 691 -23.34 -40.21 30.15
C LYS A 691 -23.34 -39.47 28.78
N SER A 692 -22.88 -40.22 27.76
CA SER A 692 -23.47 -40.43 26.42
C SER A 692 -23.56 -39.36 25.31
N LYS A 693 -23.06 -39.80 24.13
CA LYS A 693 -23.54 -39.59 22.74
C LYS A 693 -23.34 -38.23 22.04
N LEU A 694 -22.67 -38.30 20.87
CA LEU A 694 -23.13 -37.67 19.63
C LEU A 694 -22.56 -38.40 18.39
N TYR A 695 -23.34 -38.39 17.31
CA TYR A 695 -23.13 -39.09 16.02
C TYR A 695 -22.22 -38.31 15.06
N PHE A 696 -21.68 -38.98 14.03
CA PHE A 696 -21.96 -38.62 12.62
C PHE A 696 -21.58 -39.74 11.64
N ASP A 697 -22.51 -40.10 10.75
CA ASP A 697 -22.33 -40.95 9.55
C ASP A 697 -21.79 -40.09 8.37
N SER A 698 -20.98 -40.57 7.42
CA SER A 698 -21.16 -41.65 6.43
C SER A 698 -22.06 -41.29 5.22
N GLU A 699 -21.55 -40.46 4.30
CA GLU A 699 -21.92 -40.48 2.87
C GLU A 699 -20.59 -40.49 2.08
N ASN A 700 -20.19 -41.60 1.45
CA ASN A 700 -20.61 -42.15 0.15
C ASN A 700 -20.36 -41.22 -1.05
N ASP A 701 -19.34 -41.58 -1.84
CA ASP A 701 -19.45 -41.62 -3.30
C ASP A 701 -18.54 -42.76 -3.81
N MET A 702 -19.14 -43.72 -4.51
CA MET A 702 -18.48 -44.85 -5.17
C MET A 702 -18.68 -44.69 -6.67
N ASP A 703 -17.61 -44.78 -7.46
CA ASP A 703 -17.70 -45.16 -8.86
C ASP A 703 -16.65 -46.23 -9.17
N MET A 704 -17.03 -47.19 -10.02
CA MET A 704 -16.41 -48.51 -10.13
C MET A 704 -15.87 -48.77 -11.54
N GLY A 705 -14.54 -48.91 -11.65
CA GLY A 705 -13.86 -49.41 -12.85
C GLY A 705 -13.09 -50.69 -12.52
N THR A 706 -13.47 -51.83 -13.12
CA THR A 706 -12.97 -53.17 -12.74
C THR A 706 -11.83 -53.69 -13.62
N LYS A 707 -11.11 -54.69 -13.09
CA LYS A 707 -10.05 -55.54 -13.70
C LYS A 707 -8.64 -54.90 -13.76
N ASP A 708 -7.54 -55.59 -13.49
CA ASP A 708 -7.31 -57.05 -13.38
C ASP A 708 -6.49 -57.49 -12.15
N ARG A 709 -6.64 -58.77 -11.78
CA ARG A 709 -5.88 -59.43 -10.70
C ARG A 709 -4.55 -60.00 -11.20
N LYS A 710 -3.44 -59.71 -10.51
CA LYS A 710 -2.31 -60.65 -10.37
C LYS A 710 -1.85 -60.70 -8.92
N LYS A 711 -1.79 -61.93 -8.37
CA LYS A 711 -1.20 -62.23 -7.06
C LYS A 711 0.32 -62.02 -7.10
N VAL A 712 0.88 -61.50 -6.01
CA VAL A 712 2.19 -61.92 -5.49
C VAL A 712 2.04 -62.00 -3.97
N ASP A 713 2.50 -63.11 -3.39
CA ASP A 713 2.24 -63.46 -1.99
C ASP A 713 3.13 -62.73 -0.98
N ILE A 714 2.70 -62.78 0.27
CA ILE A 714 3.31 -62.17 1.45
C ILE A 714 4.64 -62.84 1.78
N ASN A 715 5.65 -62.05 2.19
CA ASN A 715 6.63 -62.55 3.15
C ASN A 715 7.02 -61.46 4.15
N THR A 716 6.67 -61.66 5.43
CA THR A 716 6.90 -60.70 6.52
C THR A 716 7.89 -61.30 7.52
N ASN A 717 9.18 -61.06 7.31
CA ASN A 717 10.18 -61.39 8.32
C ASN A 717 10.05 -60.43 9.51
N LYS A 718 9.57 -60.94 10.64
CA LYS A 718 9.64 -60.25 11.93
C LYS A 718 11.09 -60.28 12.41
N ILE A 719 11.72 -59.11 12.45
CA ILE A 719 13.01 -58.91 13.13
C ILE A 719 12.81 -59.21 14.62
N SER A 720 13.72 -59.97 15.22
CA SER A 720 13.65 -60.36 16.63
C SER A 720 14.04 -59.19 17.55
N LEU A 721 13.60 -59.25 18.81
CA LEU A 721 13.83 -58.16 19.76
C LEU A 721 15.34 -57.97 20.07
N ALA A 722 16.11 -59.07 20.07
CA ALA A 722 17.56 -59.04 20.20
C ALA A 722 18.26 -58.30 19.04
N GLU A 723 17.79 -58.48 17.80
CA GLU A 723 18.34 -57.76 16.64
C GLU A 723 18.03 -56.24 16.69
N GLN A 724 16.97 -55.82 17.39
CA GLN A 724 16.68 -54.40 17.63
C GLN A 724 17.61 -53.81 18.70
N GLU A 725 17.93 -54.56 19.75
CA GLU A 725 18.85 -54.13 20.81
C GLU A 725 20.29 -54.00 20.27
N ASP A 726 20.74 -54.94 19.44
CA ASP A 726 22.06 -54.92 18.80
C ASP A 726 22.22 -53.74 17.81
N LEU A 727 21.14 -53.37 17.11
CA LEU A 727 21.07 -52.17 16.27
C LEU A 727 21.08 -50.87 17.09
N ALA A 728 20.41 -50.85 18.24
CA ALA A 728 20.41 -49.71 19.15
C ALA A 728 21.81 -49.48 19.77
N LEU A 729 22.50 -50.55 20.17
CA LEU A 729 23.87 -50.48 20.69
C LEU A 729 24.87 -50.00 19.62
N LYS A 730 24.76 -50.46 18.37
CA LYS A 730 25.57 -49.95 17.25
C LYS A 730 25.33 -48.46 16.96
N LEU A 731 24.08 -48.00 17.04
CA LEU A 731 23.75 -46.59 16.86
C LEU A 731 24.31 -45.71 18.00
N LEU A 732 24.23 -46.17 19.25
CA LEU A 732 24.83 -45.47 20.39
C LEU A 732 26.36 -45.39 20.32
N GLY A 733 27.03 -46.44 19.81
CA GLY A 733 28.47 -46.41 19.56
C GLY A 733 28.90 -45.35 18.54
N SER A 734 28.09 -45.12 17.50
CA SER A 734 28.37 -44.15 16.43
C SER A 734 28.16 -42.68 16.78
N ILE A 735 27.71 -42.38 18.01
CA ILE A 735 27.42 -41.00 18.47
C ILE A 735 28.59 -40.40 19.29
N ASN A 736 29.56 -41.22 19.71
CA ASN A 736 30.71 -40.82 20.52
C ASN A 736 32.07 -41.04 19.79
N SER A 737 32.10 -40.94 18.46
CA SER A 737 33.31 -41.00 17.62
C SER A 737 33.38 -39.81 16.66
#